data_AF-C8PA27-F1
#
_entry.id   AF-C8PA27-F1
#
_cell.length_a   1.000
_cell.length_b   1.000
_cell.length_c   1.000
_cell.angle_alpha   90.00
_cell.angle_beta   90.00
_cell.angle_gamma   90.00
#
_symmetry.space_group_name_H-M   'P 1'
#
loop_
_entity.id
_entity.type
_entity.pdbx_description
1 polymer ?
#
loop_
_entity_poly.entity_id
_entity_poly.type
_entity_poly.pdbx_seq_one_letter_code
_entity_poly.pdbx_strand_id
1 'polypeptide(L)'
;MQKLKSSLIWGVILFWLGGAQVYWNLAPHLAGYSTASLHTSAYLILKGITLVGPDLLVLLLGYYMGQCSRKESMVIKIWLNTVALGCLLSLSIALTDNGVGFYPTTIYNSMLPVLRNSYPLITGVMGGIVVSSIIPSGQANLRRRMTGLIWVVLAIPFFSPVNVWGWNDNFLALFYACLFILGGNLKPVKQFWRWGGLAIASLAVNVLFQGLMPFLSFNGSTINRFATVTNVLTVVTAYAVAGWLVNGMQKPRISYLLSVVVILMNSSAFAVLYKIADEKPVAHSTVRTAVLTLAAIVLALVAAALWQWLLNRRWTQTVSRRIDQFAAQDFAKQRVAVNKKLKELGPDLTVFAISYLIAAASMLLMNNSWRIQPNVGPDYNIISYAFTQRGLLLLLAALLIFTVIKFLQAISKRYWLSLAIVVVISCAFVIANREKIAARNEPILPSDLAMLRVAGSLFKMVAPALWLEVVTGLILLIGLVCWLEKKHPVELPFNGRRRLVYFLLAPLLFASCFFWNHSGTPLNNFLTSLGDQPMFYNQLSGARINGPLIQFMNNVDVKVMDQPAGYSRARMEQIVKKYRTQAGKINLHRQNDLVQQTVIFNLSESFSDPNRVPGVKLESTPIPAIKELQKNNTGGVMISSGYGGGTANMEYMTLTGYSISNFSPTLPVPYTQLVGKLKVNPSIVDSFDHAVAIHPYLGTFYNRTSVYQQFGFDKFFYLGSKNRIRHQSRIDNSPYLSDRTAYQNVLDQLKSYRHGQFINLVTMQNHFPYSDNYYRHLNRYRAVRVSAGTNPDEVDEFSTEIHYTDNAVKQFIKQIDGINRPITIVFYGDHLPGIYKNDMARDGVKLHETEYLIYSNKYARAHGAKNFKQNTAVVSPNDFIAMVAKQTNSKVNWYQALLTAVFEKLPAMAKDVEAKGDVNTARAVAHTDFVNDQGKLVKEGNLIKQQKQLLQDYRLVQYDVTAGKKYTLKYLK
;
A
#
# COMPACT_ATOMS: atom_id res chain seq x y z
N MET A 1 -19.32 24.82 -43.60
CA MET A 1 -17.95 24.39 -43.97
C MET A 1 -16.84 25.07 -43.14
N GLN A 2 -16.79 26.41 -43.02
CA GLN A 2 -15.71 27.11 -42.28
C GLN A 2 -15.57 26.73 -40.79
N LYS A 3 -16.68 26.53 -40.08
CA LYS A 3 -16.70 26.06 -38.69
C LYS A 3 -16.11 24.64 -38.55
N LEU A 4 -16.45 23.74 -39.47
CA LEU A 4 -15.91 22.38 -39.52
C LEU A 4 -14.40 22.39 -39.79
N LYS A 5 -13.95 23.20 -40.76
CA LYS A 5 -12.53 23.42 -41.07
C LYS A 5 -11.75 23.92 -39.84
N SER A 6 -12.31 24.89 -39.11
CA SER A 6 -11.70 25.42 -37.88
C SER A 6 -11.61 24.34 -36.79
N SER A 7 -12.67 23.56 -36.59
CA SER A 7 -12.68 22.45 -35.62
C SER A 7 -11.64 21.38 -35.93
N LEU A 8 -11.46 21.03 -37.21
CA LEU A 8 -10.43 20.07 -37.64
C LEU A 8 -9.02 20.59 -37.34
N ILE A 9 -8.74 21.85 -37.64
CA ILE A 9 -7.43 22.47 -37.35
C ILE A 9 -7.15 22.47 -35.84
N TRP A 10 -8.14 22.83 -35.01
CA TRP A 10 -8.00 22.74 -33.55
C TRP A 10 -7.76 21.31 -33.07
N GLY A 11 -8.43 20.32 -33.67
CA GLY A 11 -8.17 18.90 -33.42
C GLY A 11 -6.71 18.53 -33.71
N VAL A 12 -6.19 18.90 -34.89
CA VAL A 12 -4.78 18.66 -35.27
C VAL A 12 -3.81 19.29 -34.26
N ILE A 13 -4.05 20.52 -33.82
CA ILE A 13 -3.21 21.18 -32.81
C ILE A 13 -3.23 20.42 -31.48
N LEU A 14 -4.38 19.89 -31.06
CA LEU A 14 -4.50 19.08 -29.85
C LEU A 14 -3.79 17.72 -29.97
N PHE A 15 -3.85 17.07 -31.15
CA PHE A 15 -3.05 15.87 -31.42
C PHE A 15 -1.55 16.16 -31.38
N TRP A 16 -1.13 17.32 -31.93
CA TRP A 16 0.26 17.76 -31.91
C TRP A 16 0.76 18.01 -30.49
N LEU A 17 -0.04 18.72 -29.68
CA LEU A 17 0.22 18.90 -28.24
C LEU A 17 0.31 17.55 -27.53
N GLY A 18 -0.64 16.64 -27.77
CA GLY A 18 -0.67 15.32 -27.15
C GLY A 18 0.57 14.49 -27.47
N GLY A 19 1.05 14.55 -28.72
CA GLY A 19 2.35 13.98 -29.09
C GLY A 19 3.48 14.56 -28.24
N ALA A 20 3.55 15.88 -28.11
CA ALA A 20 4.59 16.51 -27.29
C ALA A 20 4.50 16.12 -25.79
N GLN A 21 3.30 16.08 -25.22
CA GLN A 21 3.08 15.94 -23.77
C GLN A 21 2.97 14.49 -23.29
N VAL A 22 2.60 13.54 -24.16
CA VAL A 22 2.40 12.13 -23.78
C VAL A 22 3.49 11.25 -24.37
N TYR A 23 3.72 11.32 -25.68
CA TYR A 23 4.62 10.39 -26.37
C TYR A 23 6.04 10.43 -25.80
N TRP A 24 6.63 11.63 -25.66
CA TRP A 24 8.01 11.77 -25.18
C TRP A 24 8.16 11.52 -23.68
N ASN A 25 7.12 11.80 -22.90
CA ASN A 25 7.14 11.53 -21.47
C ASN A 25 7.07 10.02 -21.19
N LEU A 26 6.44 9.23 -22.07
CA LEU A 26 6.44 7.76 -21.99
C LEU A 26 7.79 7.10 -22.33
N ALA A 27 8.83 7.88 -22.63
CA ALA A 27 10.18 7.39 -22.94
C ALA A 27 10.19 6.22 -23.95
N PRO A 28 9.73 6.43 -25.20
CA PRO A 28 9.71 5.38 -26.22
C PRO A 28 11.12 4.84 -26.45
N HIS A 29 11.25 3.65 -27.03
CA HIS A 29 12.56 3.03 -27.35
C HIS A 29 13.54 3.94 -28.13
N LEU A 30 13.02 4.93 -28.88
CA LEU A 30 13.86 5.93 -29.54
C LEU A 30 14.47 6.98 -28.59
N ALA A 31 13.99 7.09 -27.36
CA ALA A 31 14.49 7.98 -26.32
C ALA A 31 15.61 7.30 -25.52
N GLY A 32 16.77 7.96 -25.41
CA GLY A 32 17.92 7.44 -24.63
C GLY A 32 19.24 7.32 -25.41
N TYR A 33 19.25 7.57 -26.73
CA TYR A 33 20.50 7.66 -27.47
C TYR A 33 21.25 8.94 -27.11
N SER A 34 22.33 8.80 -26.34
CA SER A 34 23.29 9.86 -26.05
C SER A 34 24.56 9.76 -26.91
N THR A 35 24.60 8.80 -27.85
CA THR A 35 25.72 8.57 -28.76
C THR A 35 25.51 9.27 -30.09
N ALA A 36 26.62 9.65 -30.74
CA ALA A 36 26.62 10.23 -32.07
C ALA A 36 26.14 9.21 -33.10
N SER A 37 24.88 9.30 -33.52
CA SER A 37 24.28 8.37 -34.49
C SER A 37 23.16 9.02 -35.29
N LEU A 38 22.92 8.50 -36.50
CA LEU A 38 21.77 8.91 -37.33
C LEU A 38 20.42 8.61 -36.65
N HIS A 39 20.36 7.60 -35.78
CA HIS A 39 19.17 7.30 -34.98
C HIS A 39 18.88 8.43 -33.98
N THR A 40 19.91 8.93 -33.29
CA THR A 40 19.82 10.09 -32.40
C THR A 40 19.34 11.33 -33.17
N SER A 41 19.89 11.57 -34.37
CA SER A 41 19.46 12.66 -35.24
C SER A 41 17.98 12.56 -35.61
N ALA A 42 17.51 11.39 -36.05
CA ALA A 42 16.11 11.16 -36.37
C ALA A 42 15.18 11.36 -35.17
N TYR A 43 15.59 10.89 -33.98
CA TYR A 43 14.89 11.14 -32.72
C TYR A 43 14.76 12.63 -32.41
N LEU A 44 15.84 13.40 -32.48
CA LEU A 44 15.84 14.82 -32.17
C LEU A 44 14.99 15.63 -33.15
N ILE A 45 15.03 15.27 -34.44
CA ILE A 45 14.21 15.89 -35.48
C ILE A 45 12.73 15.64 -35.20
N LEU A 46 12.35 14.38 -34.94
CA LEU A 46 10.97 14.02 -34.64
C LEU A 46 10.47 14.74 -33.37
N LYS A 47 11.30 14.77 -32.32
CA LYS A 47 11.00 15.51 -31.08
C LYS A 47 10.85 16.99 -31.34
N GLY A 48 11.79 17.61 -32.05
CA GLY A 48 11.75 19.02 -32.44
C GLY A 48 10.48 19.41 -33.16
N ILE A 49 10.06 18.63 -34.16
CA ILE A 49 8.81 18.86 -34.91
C ILE A 49 7.60 18.80 -33.98
N THR A 50 7.52 17.82 -33.08
CA THR A 50 6.38 17.72 -32.15
C THR A 50 6.29 18.88 -31.16
N LEU A 51 7.41 19.49 -30.77
CA LEU A 51 7.46 20.59 -29.79
C LEU A 51 6.90 21.92 -30.31
N VAL A 52 6.70 22.07 -31.62
CA VAL A 52 6.01 23.23 -32.22
C VAL A 52 4.54 23.33 -31.77
N GLY A 53 3.89 22.18 -31.50
CA GLY A 53 2.47 22.11 -31.12
C GLY A 53 2.11 22.91 -29.86
N PRO A 54 2.78 22.69 -28.71
CA PRO A 54 2.60 23.49 -27.50
C PRO A 54 2.74 25.01 -27.72
N ASP A 55 3.78 25.44 -28.43
CA ASP A 55 4.04 26.85 -28.70
C ASP A 55 2.93 27.48 -29.56
N LEU A 56 2.55 26.78 -30.63
CA LEU A 56 1.48 27.19 -31.54
C LEU A 56 0.15 27.36 -30.78
N LEU A 57 -0.17 26.42 -29.88
CA LEU A 57 -1.37 26.50 -29.06
C LEU A 57 -1.38 27.75 -28.19
N VAL A 58 -0.29 28.02 -27.47
CA VAL A 58 -0.19 29.17 -26.56
C VAL A 58 -0.24 30.50 -27.30
N LEU A 59 0.41 30.60 -28.47
CA LEU A 59 0.34 31.76 -29.35
C LEU A 59 -1.08 32.04 -29.83
N LEU A 60 -1.81 31.01 -30.28
CA LEU A 60 -3.19 31.15 -30.73
C LEU A 60 -4.13 31.51 -29.56
N LEU A 61 -3.91 30.94 -28.37
CA LEU A 61 -4.63 31.35 -27.15
C LEU A 61 -4.37 32.82 -26.83
N GLY A 62 -3.12 33.27 -26.93
CA GLY A 62 -2.72 34.68 -26.83
C GLY A 62 -3.52 35.59 -27.74
N TYR A 63 -3.64 35.22 -29.02
CA TYR A 63 -4.43 35.98 -30.01
C TYR A 63 -5.92 36.09 -29.63
N TYR A 64 -6.57 34.96 -29.29
CA TYR A 64 -8.02 34.94 -29.02
C TYR A 64 -8.42 35.43 -27.62
N MET A 65 -7.49 35.45 -26.66
CA MET A 65 -7.74 35.79 -25.26
C MET A 65 -7.10 37.10 -24.82
N GLY A 66 -5.97 37.51 -25.41
CA GLY A 66 -5.18 38.68 -24.98
C GLY A 66 -5.91 40.02 -25.06
N GLN A 67 -6.97 40.12 -25.88
CA GLN A 67 -7.81 41.31 -26.04
C GLN A 67 -9.17 41.22 -25.33
N CYS A 68 -9.45 40.15 -24.58
CA CYS A 68 -10.72 40.04 -23.84
C CYS A 68 -10.81 41.08 -22.71
N SER A 69 -12.00 41.63 -22.48
CA SER A 69 -12.24 42.68 -21.48
C SER A 69 -12.29 42.17 -20.02
N ARG A 70 -12.70 40.92 -19.80
CA ARG A 70 -12.86 40.31 -18.46
C ARG A 70 -11.68 39.41 -18.07
N LYS A 71 -10.48 39.99 -17.99
CA LYS A 71 -9.23 39.23 -17.78
C LYS A 71 -9.16 38.55 -16.41
N GLU A 72 -9.52 39.24 -15.33
CA GLU A 72 -9.51 38.69 -13.96
C GLU A 72 -10.44 37.48 -13.80
N SER A 73 -11.71 37.62 -14.20
CA SER A 73 -12.69 36.53 -14.19
C SER A 73 -12.21 35.31 -14.98
N MET A 74 -11.54 35.55 -16.12
CA MET A 74 -11.00 34.49 -16.96
C MET A 74 -9.90 33.71 -16.24
N VAL A 75 -8.95 34.38 -15.59
CA VAL A 75 -7.89 33.71 -14.81
C VAL A 75 -8.49 32.85 -13.70
N ILE A 76 -9.44 33.39 -12.93
CA ILE A 76 -10.12 32.65 -11.85
C ILE A 76 -10.81 31.39 -12.40
N LYS A 77 -11.53 31.51 -13.53
CA LYS A 77 -12.23 30.39 -14.16
C LYS A 77 -11.27 29.33 -14.70
N ILE A 78 -10.14 29.72 -15.29
CA ILE A 78 -9.11 28.78 -15.78
C ILE A 78 -8.48 28.02 -14.60
N TRP A 79 -8.12 28.73 -13.54
CA TRP A 79 -7.57 28.14 -12.33
C TRP A 79 -8.56 27.15 -11.70
N LEU A 80 -9.82 27.56 -11.49
CA LEU A 80 -10.86 26.68 -10.94
C LEU A 80 -11.13 25.46 -11.83
N ASN A 81 -11.15 25.63 -13.15
CA ASN A 81 -11.30 24.51 -14.09
C ASN A 81 -10.16 23.50 -13.94
N THR A 82 -8.93 24.01 -13.82
CA THR A 82 -7.71 23.18 -13.68
C THR A 82 -7.72 22.40 -12.37
N VAL A 83 -7.99 23.08 -11.26
CA VAL A 83 -8.04 22.45 -9.93
C VAL A 83 -9.17 21.43 -9.87
N ALA A 84 -10.39 21.80 -10.29
CA ALA A 84 -11.54 20.90 -10.21
C ALA A 84 -11.38 19.66 -11.10
N LEU A 85 -11.04 19.86 -12.38
CA LEU A 85 -10.87 18.74 -13.31
C LEU A 85 -9.66 17.89 -12.94
N GLY A 86 -8.52 18.50 -12.61
CA GLY A 86 -7.31 17.80 -12.19
C GLY A 86 -7.53 16.96 -10.94
N CYS A 87 -8.17 17.52 -9.90
CA CYS A 87 -8.45 16.77 -8.66
C CYS A 87 -9.46 15.65 -8.89
N LEU A 88 -10.48 15.87 -9.72
CA LEU A 88 -11.44 14.82 -10.06
C LEU A 88 -10.78 13.66 -10.82
N LEU A 89 -9.91 13.96 -11.80
CA LEU A 89 -9.14 12.92 -12.51
C LEU A 89 -8.26 12.14 -11.56
N SER A 90 -7.49 12.84 -10.70
CA SER A 90 -6.66 12.20 -9.68
C SER A 90 -7.50 11.31 -8.77
N LEU A 91 -8.63 11.79 -8.25
CA LEU A 91 -9.53 11.02 -7.39
C LEU A 91 -10.14 9.81 -8.11
N SER A 92 -10.62 9.97 -9.34
CA SER A 92 -11.15 8.87 -10.15
C SER A 92 -10.12 7.77 -10.33
N ILE A 93 -8.86 8.14 -10.59
CA ILE A 93 -7.76 7.19 -10.73
C ILE A 93 -7.46 6.48 -9.39
N ALA A 94 -7.41 7.21 -8.28
CA ALA A 94 -7.21 6.62 -6.95
C ALA A 94 -8.33 5.64 -6.55
N LEU A 95 -9.55 5.85 -7.04
CA LEU A 95 -10.66 4.94 -6.84
C LEU A 95 -10.54 3.68 -7.72
N THR A 96 -9.87 3.74 -8.87
CA THR A 96 -9.82 2.62 -9.83
C THR A 96 -8.53 1.80 -9.78
N ASP A 97 -7.40 2.41 -9.40
CA ASP A 97 -6.08 1.77 -9.38
C ASP A 97 -5.38 2.03 -8.03
N ASN A 98 -5.10 0.97 -7.29
CA ASN A 98 -4.35 1.02 -6.02
C ASN A 98 -2.83 1.12 -6.21
N GLY A 99 -2.34 1.07 -7.45
CA GLY A 99 -0.92 1.08 -7.81
C GLY A 99 -0.38 2.44 -8.24
N VAL A 100 -1.10 3.53 -8.03
CA VAL A 100 -0.53 4.89 -8.21
C VAL A 100 0.37 5.18 -7.02
N GLY A 101 1.59 4.62 -7.02
CA GLY A 101 2.61 4.79 -5.97
C GLY A 101 2.99 6.25 -5.68
N PHE A 102 2.50 7.19 -6.48
CA PHE A 102 2.70 8.63 -6.37
C PHE A 102 1.42 9.42 -6.12
N TYR A 103 0.30 8.80 -5.71
CA TYR A 103 -0.97 9.52 -5.54
C TYR A 103 -0.84 10.80 -4.70
N PRO A 104 -0.16 10.81 -3.53
CA PRO A 104 0.04 12.03 -2.75
C PRO A 104 0.67 13.16 -3.56
N THR A 105 1.72 12.86 -4.31
CA THR A 105 2.37 13.83 -5.21
C THR A 105 1.41 14.30 -6.30
N THR A 106 0.68 13.39 -6.94
CA THR A 106 -0.18 13.75 -8.07
C THR A 106 -1.42 14.56 -7.67
N ILE A 107 -2.03 14.30 -6.51
CA ILE A 107 -3.17 15.11 -6.03
C ILE A 107 -2.71 16.51 -5.63
N TYR A 108 -1.54 16.66 -4.99
CA TYR A 108 -0.99 17.98 -4.70
C TYR A 108 -0.63 18.76 -5.98
N ASN A 109 -0.18 18.08 -7.05
CA ASN A 109 -0.01 18.70 -8.36
C ASN A 109 -1.33 19.27 -8.90
N SER A 110 -2.45 18.56 -8.70
CA SER A 110 -3.78 19.01 -9.11
C SER A 110 -4.34 20.14 -8.21
N MET A 111 -4.08 20.09 -6.90
CA MET A 111 -4.57 21.07 -5.93
C MET A 111 -3.81 22.39 -5.99
N LEU A 112 -2.50 22.34 -6.26
CA LEU A 112 -1.59 23.49 -6.22
C LEU A 112 -0.89 23.70 -7.57
N PRO A 113 -1.64 23.85 -8.68
CA PRO A 113 -1.09 23.78 -10.04
C PRO A 113 -0.06 24.86 -10.37
N VAL A 114 -0.20 26.04 -9.75
CA VAL A 114 0.70 27.18 -9.91
C VAL A 114 1.94 27.03 -9.02
N LEU A 115 1.75 26.77 -7.72
CA LEU A 115 2.85 26.69 -6.75
C LEU A 115 3.79 25.52 -7.03
N ARG A 116 3.25 24.39 -7.51
CA ARG A 116 4.05 23.21 -7.88
C ARG A 116 4.47 23.20 -9.35
N ASN A 117 4.09 24.22 -10.12
CA ASN A 117 4.31 24.31 -11.56
C ASN A 117 4.01 23.00 -12.32
N SER A 118 2.95 22.29 -11.93
CA SER A 118 2.57 20.98 -12.50
C SER A 118 1.79 21.11 -13.82
N TYR A 119 1.27 22.31 -14.09
CA TYR A 119 0.58 22.66 -15.34
C TYR A 119 1.22 23.89 -15.98
N PRO A 120 2.48 23.83 -16.44
CA PRO A 120 3.22 25.01 -16.90
C PRO A 120 2.56 25.73 -18.06
N LEU A 121 1.92 25.02 -19.01
CA LEU A 121 1.20 25.64 -20.13
C LEU A 121 0.00 26.47 -19.64
N ILE A 122 -0.82 25.89 -18.76
CA ILE A 122 -1.97 26.59 -18.17
C ILE A 122 -1.52 27.77 -17.30
N THR A 123 -0.49 27.56 -16.48
CA THR A 123 0.08 28.59 -15.61
C THR A 123 0.66 29.73 -16.43
N GLY A 124 1.32 29.44 -17.54
CA GLY A 124 1.82 30.45 -18.48
C GLY A 124 0.70 31.21 -19.19
N VAL A 125 -0.36 30.54 -19.63
CA VAL A 125 -1.56 31.21 -20.17
C VAL A 125 -2.18 32.16 -19.15
N MET A 126 -2.34 31.73 -17.89
CA MET A 126 -2.84 32.61 -16.81
C MET A 126 -1.90 33.79 -16.56
N GLY A 127 -0.58 33.55 -16.47
CA GLY A 127 0.43 34.59 -16.31
C GLY A 127 0.42 35.60 -17.45
N GLY A 128 0.30 35.14 -18.69
CA GLY A 128 0.19 36.00 -19.87
C GLY A 128 -1.08 36.87 -19.85
N ILE A 129 -2.21 36.34 -19.38
CA ILE A 129 -3.44 37.13 -19.19
C ILE A 129 -3.21 38.23 -18.15
N VAL A 130 -2.62 37.90 -17.00
CA VAL A 130 -2.32 38.86 -15.92
C VAL A 130 -1.35 39.95 -16.39
N VAL A 131 -0.26 39.60 -17.05
CA VAL A 131 0.66 40.61 -17.59
C VAL A 131 -0.04 41.49 -18.63
N SER A 132 -0.87 40.89 -19.49
CA SER A 132 -1.64 41.65 -20.48
C SER A 132 -2.73 42.55 -19.87
N SER A 133 -3.19 42.30 -18.64
CA SER A 133 -4.18 43.17 -17.97
C SER A 133 -3.55 44.42 -17.37
N ILE A 134 -2.26 44.38 -17.05
CA ILE A 134 -1.50 45.54 -16.57
C ILE A 134 -1.25 46.55 -17.70
N ILE A 135 -1.21 46.08 -18.96
CA ILE A 135 -0.92 46.92 -20.13
C ILE A 135 -2.24 47.46 -20.74
N PRO A 136 -2.52 48.78 -20.65
CA PRO A 136 -3.74 49.35 -21.20
C PRO A 136 -3.87 49.12 -22.71
N SER A 137 -5.10 48.98 -23.21
CA SER A 137 -5.38 48.79 -24.64
C SER A 137 -4.89 49.92 -25.54
N GLY A 138 -4.78 51.15 -25.01
CA GLY A 138 -4.35 52.33 -25.76
C GLY A 138 -2.83 52.52 -25.93
N GLN A 139 -1.97 51.71 -25.30
CA GLN A 139 -0.51 51.90 -25.34
C GLN A 139 0.20 51.03 -26.38
N ALA A 140 -0.04 51.31 -27.67
CA ALA A 140 0.54 50.54 -28.78
C ALA A 140 2.09 50.52 -28.80
N ASN A 141 2.73 51.64 -28.43
CA ASN A 141 4.19 51.75 -28.36
C ASN A 141 4.79 50.85 -27.27
N LEU A 142 4.16 50.80 -26.09
CA LEU A 142 4.62 49.93 -25.00
C LEU A 142 4.51 48.46 -25.41
N ARG A 143 3.40 48.06 -26.04
CA ARG A 143 3.22 46.70 -26.56
C ARG A 143 4.29 46.32 -27.57
N ARG A 144 4.60 47.21 -28.52
CA ARG A 144 5.66 46.97 -29.52
C ARG A 144 7.03 46.81 -28.87
N ARG A 145 7.39 47.65 -27.90
CA ARG A 145 8.65 47.54 -27.14
C ARG A 145 8.72 46.22 -26.36
N MET A 146 7.62 45.82 -25.72
CA MET A 146 7.55 44.54 -25.00
C MET A 146 7.67 43.34 -25.94
N THR A 147 7.01 43.36 -27.11
CA THR A 147 7.18 42.31 -28.13
C THR A 147 8.64 42.19 -28.56
N GLY A 148 9.32 43.32 -28.82
CA GLY A 148 10.75 43.33 -29.14
C GLY A 148 11.61 42.75 -28.02
N LEU A 149 11.36 43.15 -26.78
CA LEU A 149 12.08 42.63 -25.61
C LEU A 149 11.86 41.13 -25.41
N ILE A 150 10.64 40.63 -25.60
CA ILE A 150 10.36 39.19 -25.52
C ILE A 150 11.16 38.43 -26.59
N TRP A 151 11.21 38.91 -27.84
CA TRP A 151 12.03 38.27 -28.87
C TRP A 151 13.52 38.25 -28.52
N VAL A 152 14.05 39.30 -27.90
CA VAL A 152 15.43 39.33 -27.40
C VAL A 152 15.62 38.26 -26.30
N VAL A 153 14.72 38.21 -25.32
CA VAL A 153 14.75 37.21 -24.24
C VAL A 153 14.72 35.78 -24.79
N LEU A 154 13.87 35.51 -25.79
CA LEU A 154 13.76 34.21 -26.44
C LEU A 154 14.97 33.85 -27.31
N ALA A 155 15.68 34.84 -27.86
CA ALA A 155 16.87 34.62 -28.68
C ALA A 155 18.13 34.33 -27.86
N ILE A 156 18.24 34.84 -26.63
CA ILE A 156 19.44 34.67 -25.78
C ILE A 156 19.83 33.18 -25.58
N PRO A 157 18.90 32.24 -25.27
CA PRO A 157 19.23 30.82 -25.14
C PRO A 157 19.82 30.19 -26.41
N PHE A 158 19.51 30.73 -27.59
CA PHE A 158 20.05 30.23 -28.86
C PHE A 158 21.58 30.42 -28.94
N PHE A 159 22.10 31.49 -28.34
CA PHE A 159 23.54 31.80 -28.36
C PHE A 159 24.31 31.23 -27.17
N SER A 160 23.64 30.89 -26.06
CA SER A 160 24.29 30.36 -24.86
C SER A 160 24.24 28.83 -24.74
N PRO A 161 25.37 28.12 -24.53
CA PRO A 161 25.41 26.67 -24.35
C PRO A 161 24.67 26.22 -23.09
N VAL A 162 24.52 27.11 -22.11
CA VAL A 162 23.75 26.90 -20.89
C VAL A 162 22.40 27.59 -21.00
N ASN A 163 21.36 26.96 -20.44
CA ASN A 163 20.04 27.58 -20.33
C ASN A 163 20.07 28.75 -19.34
N VAL A 164 20.34 29.95 -19.85
CA VAL A 164 20.55 31.18 -19.06
C VAL A 164 19.34 31.55 -18.19
N TRP A 165 18.14 31.16 -18.61
CA TRP A 165 16.89 31.45 -17.89
C TRP A 165 16.43 30.34 -16.95
N GLY A 166 17.13 29.20 -16.93
CA GLY A 166 16.71 28.02 -16.17
C GLY A 166 15.41 27.38 -16.66
N TRP A 167 14.95 27.69 -17.88
CA TRP A 167 13.73 27.14 -18.47
C TRP A 167 13.92 25.69 -18.94
N ASN A 168 13.92 24.75 -18.00
CA ASN A 168 13.89 23.32 -18.29
C ASN A 168 12.45 22.81 -18.29
N ASP A 169 12.26 21.52 -18.56
CA ASP A 169 10.93 20.87 -18.62
C ASP A 169 10.07 21.12 -17.37
N ASN A 170 10.70 21.37 -16.22
CA ASN A 170 10.04 21.63 -14.93
C ASN A 170 9.74 23.12 -14.65
N PHE A 171 10.16 24.07 -15.49
CA PHE A 171 10.04 25.53 -15.24
C PHE A 171 9.64 26.35 -16.48
N LEU A 172 8.63 25.89 -17.23
CA LEU A 172 8.19 26.53 -18.49
C LEU A 172 7.08 27.58 -18.36
N ALA A 173 6.51 27.82 -17.18
CA ALA A 173 5.37 28.73 -17.05
C ALA A 173 5.67 30.17 -17.53
N LEU A 174 6.84 30.70 -17.18
CA LEU A 174 7.26 32.05 -17.61
C LEU A 174 7.47 32.12 -19.12
N PHE A 175 8.08 31.08 -19.71
CA PHE A 175 8.25 30.95 -21.16
C PHE A 175 6.90 30.97 -21.88
N TYR A 176 5.94 30.16 -21.45
CA TYR A 176 4.59 30.14 -22.04
C TYR A 176 3.84 31.48 -21.82
N ALA A 177 4.07 32.19 -20.71
CA ALA A 177 3.53 33.53 -20.53
C ALA A 177 4.09 34.52 -21.58
N CYS A 178 5.38 34.43 -21.90
CA CYS A 178 6.00 35.23 -22.97
C CYS A 178 5.37 34.91 -24.34
N LEU A 179 5.20 33.63 -24.67
CA LEU A 179 4.54 33.21 -25.91
C LEU A 179 3.09 33.70 -25.99
N PHE A 180 2.35 33.65 -24.89
CA PHE A 180 0.97 34.15 -24.85
C PHE A 180 0.93 35.65 -25.19
N ILE A 181 1.86 36.45 -24.64
CA ILE A 181 1.96 37.88 -24.92
C ILE A 181 2.34 38.13 -26.39
N LEU A 182 3.27 37.36 -26.96
CA LEU A 182 3.59 37.41 -28.39
C LEU A 182 2.35 37.14 -29.25
N GLY A 183 1.58 36.11 -28.89
CA GLY A 183 0.34 35.72 -29.54
C GLY A 183 -0.73 36.83 -29.54
N GLY A 184 -0.88 37.53 -28.41
CA GLY A 184 -1.81 38.66 -28.28
C GLY A 184 -1.50 39.86 -29.19
N ASN A 185 -0.29 39.91 -29.74
CA ASN A 185 0.17 40.93 -30.69
C ASN A 185 0.19 40.44 -32.15
N LEU A 186 -0.25 39.21 -32.43
CA LEU A 186 -0.37 38.70 -33.80
C LEU A 186 -1.34 39.56 -34.61
N LYS A 187 -0.97 39.83 -35.86
CA LYS A 187 -1.83 40.51 -36.84
C LYS A 187 -2.18 39.53 -37.97
N PRO A 188 -3.44 39.44 -38.40
CA PRO A 188 -3.82 38.61 -39.54
C PRO A 188 -3.13 39.12 -40.82
N VAL A 189 -2.45 38.23 -41.55
CA VAL A 189 -1.73 38.56 -42.79
C VAL A 189 -2.24 37.74 -43.97
N LYS A 190 -2.70 38.41 -45.03
CA LYS A 190 -3.32 37.74 -46.20
C LYS A 190 -2.35 37.00 -47.14
N GLN A 191 -1.06 37.31 -47.10
CA GLN A 191 -0.07 36.79 -48.07
C GLN A 191 0.68 35.55 -47.52
N PHE A 192 0.33 34.36 -48.02
CA PHE A 192 0.89 33.07 -47.57
C PHE A 192 2.41 32.99 -47.69
N TRP A 193 2.98 33.44 -48.82
CA TRP A 193 4.40 33.28 -49.14
C TRP A 193 5.37 33.91 -48.13
N ARG A 194 4.98 35.00 -47.46
CA ARG A 194 5.84 35.68 -46.46
C ARG A 194 5.96 34.91 -45.15
N TRP A 195 4.85 34.43 -44.59
CA TRP A 195 4.85 33.71 -43.31
C TRP A 195 5.04 32.20 -43.47
N GLY A 196 4.46 31.60 -44.51
CA GLY A 196 4.69 30.20 -44.86
C GLY A 196 6.15 29.94 -45.22
N GLY A 197 6.77 30.84 -46.00
CA GLY A 197 8.20 30.77 -46.32
C GLY A 197 9.08 30.89 -45.08
N LEU A 198 8.77 31.81 -44.17
CA LEU A 198 9.49 31.94 -42.89
C LEU A 198 9.37 30.68 -42.03
N ALA A 199 8.16 30.10 -41.90
CA ALA A 199 7.95 28.87 -41.14
C ALA A 199 8.73 27.68 -41.71
N ILE A 200 8.74 27.52 -43.04
CA ILE A 200 9.49 26.45 -43.71
C ILE A 200 10.99 26.66 -43.53
N ALA A 201 11.48 27.89 -43.71
CA ALA A 201 12.90 28.21 -43.55
C ALA A 201 13.37 27.98 -42.10
N SER A 202 12.63 28.47 -41.11
CA SER A 202 13.00 28.28 -39.70
C SER A 202 12.95 26.81 -39.29
N LEU A 203 11.96 26.06 -39.77
CA LEU A 203 11.86 24.63 -39.51
C LEU A 203 13.01 23.86 -40.18
N ALA A 204 13.36 24.18 -41.42
CA ALA A 204 14.46 23.53 -42.14
C ALA A 204 15.80 23.75 -41.44
N VAL A 205 16.09 24.99 -41.01
CA VAL A 205 17.30 25.30 -40.22
C VAL A 205 17.29 24.55 -38.89
N ASN A 206 16.14 24.45 -38.22
CA ASN A 206 16.03 23.72 -36.97
C ASN A 206 16.29 22.22 -37.13
N VAL A 207 15.70 21.60 -38.16
CA VAL A 207 15.90 20.19 -38.52
C VAL A 207 17.37 19.92 -38.84
N LEU A 208 18.03 20.82 -39.58
CA LEU A 208 19.45 20.73 -39.86
C LEU A 208 20.28 20.70 -38.56
N PHE A 209 20.05 21.66 -37.66
CA PHE A 209 20.78 21.69 -36.38
C PHE A 209 20.48 20.48 -35.50
N GLN A 210 19.22 20.04 -35.41
CA GLN A 210 18.85 18.82 -34.68
C GLN A 210 19.52 17.57 -35.25
N GLY A 211 19.68 17.50 -36.58
CA GLY A 211 20.36 16.40 -37.25
C GLY A 211 21.87 16.38 -37.04
N LEU A 212 22.52 17.54 -36.98
CA LEU A 212 23.97 17.66 -36.84
C LEU A 212 24.48 17.59 -35.39
N MET A 213 23.70 18.06 -34.41
CA MET A 213 24.15 18.16 -33.02
C MET A 213 24.68 16.86 -32.38
N PRO A 214 24.12 15.66 -32.64
CA PRO A 214 24.69 14.42 -32.15
C PRO A 214 26.16 14.22 -32.50
N PHE A 215 26.60 14.71 -33.66
CA PHE A 215 27.97 14.58 -34.16
C PHE A 215 28.88 15.75 -33.77
N LEU A 216 28.30 16.91 -33.44
CA LEU A 216 29.05 18.12 -33.07
C LEU A 216 29.23 18.27 -31.55
N SER A 217 28.46 17.56 -30.73
CA SER A 217 28.50 17.68 -29.27
C SER A 217 29.73 16.98 -28.68
N PHE A 218 30.69 17.76 -28.17
CA PHE A 218 31.98 17.29 -27.63
C PHE A 218 31.89 16.18 -26.56
N ASN A 219 31.00 16.33 -25.57
CA ASN A 219 30.84 15.38 -24.45
C ASN A 219 29.38 14.91 -24.30
N GLY A 220 28.59 15.01 -25.37
CA GLY A 220 27.15 14.67 -25.35
C GLY A 220 26.22 15.65 -24.62
N SER A 221 26.73 16.60 -23.82
CA SER A 221 25.90 17.50 -23.00
C SER A 221 25.01 18.45 -23.81
N THR A 222 25.35 18.72 -25.08
CA THR A 222 24.63 19.68 -25.94
C THR A 222 23.73 19.02 -26.99
N ILE A 223 23.68 17.69 -27.05
CA ILE A 223 22.95 16.93 -28.08
C ILE A 223 21.49 17.38 -28.19
N ASN A 224 20.82 17.62 -27.06
CA ASN A 224 19.40 17.97 -27.03
C ASN A 224 19.09 19.47 -27.22
N ARG A 225 20.10 20.34 -27.39
CA ARG A 225 19.94 21.80 -27.25
C ARG A 225 18.88 22.41 -28.19
N PHE A 226 18.78 21.94 -29.43
CA PHE A 226 17.77 22.41 -30.39
C PHE A 226 16.47 21.60 -30.39
N ALA A 227 16.38 20.51 -29.62
CA ALA A 227 15.18 19.68 -29.45
C ALA A 227 14.46 19.99 -28.13
N THR A 228 14.36 21.28 -27.80
CA THR A 228 13.66 21.83 -26.63
C THR A 228 12.55 22.77 -27.07
N VAL A 229 11.52 22.90 -26.23
CA VAL A 229 10.38 23.78 -26.53
C VAL A 229 10.78 25.27 -26.50
N THR A 230 11.84 25.61 -25.76
CA THR A 230 12.36 26.98 -25.63
C THR A 230 13.23 27.43 -26.79
N ASN A 231 13.48 26.56 -27.77
CA ASN A 231 14.28 26.88 -28.94
C ASN A 231 13.60 27.95 -29.81
N VAL A 232 14.30 29.07 -30.03
CA VAL A 232 13.78 30.21 -30.81
C VAL A 232 13.34 29.83 -32.23
N LEU A 233 13.99 28.84 -32.88
CA LEU A 233 13.59 28.39 -34.21
C LEU A 233 12.24 27.65 -34.19
N THR A 234 11.97 26.89 -33.13
CA THR A 234 10.66 26.27 -32.86
C THR A 234 9.61 27.36 -32.67
N VAL A 235 9.92 28.38 -31.86
CA VAL A 235 9.01 29.51 -31.59
C VAL A 235 8.72 30.33 -32.86
N VAL A 236 9.73 30.64 -33.68
CA VAL A 236 9.55 31.38 -34.94
C VAL A 236 8.66 30.58 -35.90
N THR A 237 8.89 29.27 -35.99
CA THR A 237 8.04 28.37 -36.78
C THR A 237 6.59 28.43 -36.29
N ALA A 238 6.36 28.27 -34.98
CA ALA A 238 5.04 28.34 -34.37
C ALA A 238 4.37 29.71 -34.56
N TYR A 239 5.12 30.81 -34.40
CA TYR A 239 4.64 32.18 -34.57
C TYR A 239 4.20 32.46 -36.02
N ALA A 240 4.99 32.00 -36.99
CA ALA A 240 4.68 32.14 -38.40
C ALA A 240 3.45 31.33 -38.82
N VAL A 241 3.35 30.09 -38.33
CA VAL A 241 2.16 29.23 -38.53
C VAL A 241 0.92 29.86 -37.87
N ALA A 242 1.04 30.38 -36.65
CA ALA A 242 -0.05 31.06 -35.95
C ALA A 242 -0.55 32.28 -36.74
N GLY A 243 0.35 33.15 -37.20
CA GLY A 243 0.02 34.35 -37.99
C GLY A 243 -0.70 34.05 -39.30
N TRP A 244 -0.42 32.90 -39.92
CA TRP A 244 -1.17 32.43 -41.08
C TRP A 244 -2.57 31.91 -40.69
N LEU A 245 -2.63 31.04 -39.68
CA LEU A 245 -3.85 30.34 -39.25
C LEU A 245 -4.96 31.28 -38.76
N VAL A 246 -4.61 32.41 -38.12
CA VAL A 246 -5.59 33.38 -37.57
C VAL A 246 -6.48 34.04 -38.64
N ASN A 247 -6.11 34.00 -39.93
CA ASN A 247 -6.94 34.58 -41.01
C ASN A 247 -8.21 33.77 -41.33
N GLY A 248 -8.22 32.48 -40.98
CA GLY A 248 -9.30 31.56 -41.39
C GLY A 248 -9.94 30.78 -40.23
N MET A 249 -9.36 30.84 -39.03
CA MET A 249 -9.82 30.10 -37.87
C MET A 249 -10.83 30.89 -37.04
N GLN A 250 -11.94 30.22 -36.70
CA GLN A 250 -12.89 30.72 -35.71
C GLN A 250 -12.36 30.49 -34.29
N LYS A 251 -12.73 31.40 -33.37
CA LYS A 251 -12.42 31.29 -31.94
C LYS A 251 -12.97 29.96 -31.41
N PRO A 252 -12.14 29.11 -30.78
CA PRO A 252 -12.60 27.84 -30.24
C PRO A 252 -13.39 28.07 -28.96
N ARG A 253 -14.00 26.99 -28.50
CA ARG A 253 -14.51 26.92 -27.13
C ARG A 253 -13.33 26.77 -26.16
N ILE A 254 -12.83 27.90 -25.66
CA ILE A 254 -11.61 27.97 -24.81
C ILE A 254 -11.66 27.02 -23.62
N SER A 255 -12.80 26.92 -22.92
CA SER A 255 -12.94 26.01 -21.77
C SER A 255 -12.77 24.54 -22.13
N TYR A 256 -13.21 24.11 -23.32
CA TYR A 256 -13.03 22.74 -23.78
C TYR A 256 -11.55 22.47 -24.07
N LEU A 257 -10.91 23.38 -24.83
CA LEU A 257 -9.50 23.28 -25.20
C LEU A 257 -8.59 23.22 -23.96
N LEU A 258 -8.78 24.12 -23.00
CA LEU A 258 -8.01 24.10 -21.75
C LEU A 258 -8.28 22.84 -20.91
N SER A 259 -9.49 22.28 -20.98
CA SER A 259 -9.78 21.01 -20.30
C SER A 259 -9.03 19.83 -20.91
N VAL A 260 -8.87 19.79 -22.24
CA VAL A 260 -8.03 18.78 -22.91
C VAL A 260 -6.57 18.91 -22.44
N VAL A 261 -6.05 20.12 -22.38
CA VAL A 261 -4.68 20.39 -21.87
C VAL A 261 -4.53 19.89 -20.43
N VAL A 262 -5.50 20.20 -19.55
CA VAL A 262 -5.49 19.73 -18.15
C VAL A 262 -5.48 18.20 -18.07
N ILE A 263 -6.22 17.49 -18.93
CA ILE A 263 -6.23 16.02 -18.92
C ILE A 263 -4.88 15.46 -19.41
N LEU A 264 -4.35 15.98 -20.52
CA LEU A 264 -3.09 15.52 -21.11
C LEU A 264 -1.88 15.75 -20.20
N MET A 265 -1.93 16.79 -19.36
CA MET A 265 -0.85 17.15 -18.42
C MET A 265 -1.08 16.62 -17.00
N ASN A 266 -2.19 15.91 -16.73
CA ASN A 266 -2.48 15.43 -15.39
C ASN A 266 -1.51 14.32 -14.97
N SER A 267 -0.77 14.54 -13.89
CA SER A 267 0.26 13.61 -13.43
C SER A 267 -0.30 12.24 -13.04
N SER A 268 -1.55 12.16 -12.53
CA SER A 268 -2.17 10.86 -12.20
C SER A 268 -2.50 10.07 -13.46
N ALA A 269 -3.09 10.72 -14.47
CA ALA A 269 -3.38 10.10 -15.76
C ALA A 269 -2.08 9.63 -16.44
N PHE A 270 -1.03 10.44 -16.35
CA PHE A 270 0.28 10.08 -16.86
C PHE A 270 0.89 8.86 -16.14
N ALA A 271 0.77 8.77 -14.81
CA ALA A 271 1.26 7.62 -14.05
C ALA A 271 0.59 6.30 -14.48
N VAL A 272 -0.71 6.33 -14.78
CA VAL A 272 -1.43 5.15 -15.32
C VAL A 272 -0.91 4.79 -16.71
N LEU A 273 -0.71 5.77 -17.59
CA LEU A 273 -0.16 5.51 -18.93
C LEU A 273 1.26 4.95 -18.87
N TYR A 274 2.10 5.46 -17.96
CA TYR A 274 3.44 4.96 -17.72
C TYR A 274 3.43 3.50 -17.26
N LYS A 275 2.59 3.16 -16.27
CA LYS A 275 2.41 1.78 -15.80
C LYS A 275 1.95 0.84 -16.91
N ILE A 276 0.98 1.24 -17.73
CA ILE A 276 0.55 0.47 -18.91
C ILE A 276 1.71 0.30 -19.91
N ALA A 277 2.54 1.34 -20.07
CA ALA A 277 3.66 1.31 -20.99
C ALA A 277 4.75 0.31 -20.55
N ASP A 278 4.98 0.23 -19.25
CA ASP A 278 5.97 -0.63 -18.59
C ASP A 278 5.51 -2.10 -18.52
N GLU A 279 4.30 -2.36 -18.04
CA GLU A 279 3.77 -3.72 -17.86
C GLU A 279 3.55 -4.50 -19.17
N LYS A 280 3.35 -3.80 -20.30
CA LYS A 280 2.98 -4.40 -21.61
C LYS A 280 4.08 -4.36 -22.68
N PRO A 281 5.36 -4.38 -22.28
CA PRO A 281 6.52 -3.95 -23.06
C PRO A 281 6.25 -2.91 -24.15
N VAL A 282 5.39 -1.93 -23.89
CA VAL A 282 4.97 -0.93 -24.89
C VAL A 282 6.05 0.13 -25.07
N ALA A 283 6.72 0.54 -23.99
CA ALA A 283 7.82 1.51 -24.05
C ALA A 283 8.98 1.04 -24.95
N HIS A 284 9.19 -0.27 -25.10
CA HIS A 284 10.21 -0.85 -25.99
C HIS A 284 9.84 -0.78 -27.49
N SER A 285 8.69 -0.24 -27.86
CA SER A 285 8.28 -0.08 -29.25
C SER A 285 7.71 1.31 -29.54
N THR A 286 8.43 2.07 -30.35
CA THR A 286 8.02 3.37 -30.91
C THR A 286 6.58 3.40 -31.41
N VAL A 287 6.16 2.34 -32.12
CA VAL A 287 4.82 2.24 -32.71
C VAL A 287 3.78 1.99 -31.62
N ARG A 288 4.04 1.08 -30.68
CA ARG A 288 3.09 0.81 -29.58
C ARG A 288 2.94 2.03 -28.67
N THR A 289 4.02 2.75 -28.39
CA THR A 289 3.96 4.03 -27.63
C THR A 289 3.13 5.08 -28.39
N ALA A 290 3.24 5.14 -29.72
CA ALA A 290 2.44 6.05 -30.54
C ALA A 290 0.95 5.69 -30.49
N VAL A 291 0.61 4.41 -30.59
CA VAL A 291 -0.78 3.91 -30.46
C VAL A 291 -1.36 4.25 -29.08
N LEU A 292 -0.60 4.01 -28.01
CA LEU A 292 -1.02 4.37 -26.65
C LEU A 292 -1.22 5.88 -26.50
N THR A 293 -0.35 6.69 -27.10
CA THR A 293 -0.48 8.15 -27.11
C THR A 293 -1.74 8.61 -27.85
N LEU A 294 -2.02 8.06 -29.03
CA LEU A 294 -3.24 8.36 -29.78
C LEU A 294 -4.49 8.00 -28.98
N ALA A 295 -4.50 6.83 -28.34
CA ALA A 295 -5.59 6.41 -27.46
C ALA A 295 -5.78 7.39 -26.28
N ALA A 296 -4.69 7.82 -25.64
CA ALA A 296 -4.72 8.80 -24.55
C ALA A 296 -5.30 10.15 -25.01
N ILE A 297 -4.93 10.63 -26.20
CA ILE A 297 -5.46 11.88 -26.78
C ILE A 297 -6.95 11.77 -27.05
N VAL A 298 -7.40 10.67 -27.67
CA VAL A 298 -8.82 10.44 -27.94
C VAL A 298 -9.63 10.40 -26.65
N LEU A 299 -9.14 9.69 -25.62
CA LEU A 299 -9.77 9.66 -24.30
C LEU A 299 -9.82 11.06 -23.67
N ALA A 300 -8.76 11.86 -23.79
CA ALA A 300 -8.74 13.23 -23.29
C ALA A 300 -9.77 14.12 -23.99
N LEU A 301 -9.94 13.99 -25.31
CA LEU A 301 -10.95 14.72 -26.09
C LEU A 301 -12.37 14.36 -25.66
N VAL A 302 -12.64 13.08 -25.42
CA VAL A 302 -13.95 12.58 -24.95
C VAL A 302 -14.23 13.04 -23.52
N ALA A 303 -13.27 12.87 -22.60
CA ALA A 303 -13.41 13.31 -21.22
C ALA A 303 -13.60 14.84 -21.10
N ALA A 304 -12.87 15.62 -21.91
CA ALA A 304 -13.08 17.07 -21.99
C ALA A 304 -14.48 17.43 -22.52
N ALA A 305 -15.07 16.62 -23.40
CA ALA A 305 -16.41 16.87 -23.93
C ALA A 305 -17.48 16.62 -22.87
N LEU A 306 -17.33 15.54 -22.09
CA LEU A 306 -18.17 15.25 -20.92
C LEU A 306 -18.03 16.35 -19.86
N TRP A 307 -16.81 16.78 -19.57
CA TRP A 307 -16.56 17.90 -18.66
C TRP A 307 -17.18 19.20 -19.16
N GLN A 308 -17.08 19.49 -20.45
CA GLN A 308 -17.69 20.66 -21.06
C GLN A 308 -19.22 20.63 -20.98
N TRP A 309 -19.83 19.46 -21.07
CA TRP A 309 -21.26 19.29 -20.84
C TRP A 309 -21.64 19.59 -19.38
N LEU A 310 -20.83 19.18 -18.40
CA LEU A 310 -21.01 19.56 -16.99
C LEU A 310 -20.87 21.06 -16.76
N LEU A 311 -19.87 21.71 -17.38
CA LEU A 311 -19.69 23.16 -17.31
C LEU A 311 -20.87 23.95 -17.90
N ASN A 312 -21.74 23.33 -18.70
CA ASN A 312 -22.93 23.98 -19.27
C ASN A 312 -24.19 23.83 -18.42
N ARG A 313 -24.11 23.11 -17.29
CA ARG A 313 -25.25 22.95 -16.38
C ARG A 313 -25.61 24.29 -15.72
N ARG A 314 -26.88 24.47 -15.35
CA ARG A 314 -27.39 25.73 -14.77
C ARG A 314 -26.60 26.16 -13.52
N TRP A 315 -26.20 25.20 -12.69
CA TRP A 315 -25.47 25.47 -11.45
C TRP A 315 -24.03 25.96 -11.74
N THR A 316 -23.29 25.33 -12.66
CA THR A 316 -21.95 25.78 -13.06
C THR A 316 -22.00 27.15 -13.73
N GLN A 317 -23.00 27.40 -14.58
CA GLN A 317 -23.23 28.71 -15.18
C GLN A 317 -23.61 29.79 -14.15
N THR A 318 -24.22 29.41 -13.03
CA THR A 318 -24.49 30.32 -11.91
C THR A 318 -23.21 30.70 -11.17
N VAL A 319 -22.32 29.72 -10.91
CA VAL A 319 -20.99 29.98 -10.33
C VAL A 319 -20.16 30.86 -11.26
N SER A 320 -20.14 30.56 -12.56
CA SER A 320 -19.44 31.35 -13.58
C SER A 320 -19.88 32.81 -13.59
N ARG A 321 -21.20 33.07 -13.52
CA ARG A 321 -21.76 34.43 -13.43
C ARG A 321 -21.38 35.15 -12.13
N ARG A 322 -21.36 34.44 -11.00
CA ARG A 322 -20.92 35.02 -9.72
C ARG A 322 -19.45 35.43 -9.75
N ILE A 323 -18.59 34.62 -10.40
CA ILE A 323 -17.18 34.98 -10.60
C ILE A 323 -17.07 36.23 -11.48
N ASP A 324 -17.85 36.32 -12.57
CA ASP A 324 -17.88 37.53 -13.40
C ASP A 324 -18.30 38.76 -12.60
N GLN A 325 -19.33 38.63 -11.77
CA GLN A 325 -19.82 39.72 -10.92
C GLN A 325 -18.79 40.13 -9.87
N PHE A 326 -18.11 39.18 -9.24
CA PHE A 326 -17.05 39.43 -8.26
C PHE A 326 -15.85 40.14 -8.89
N ALA A 327 -15.35 39.61 -10.01
CA ALA A 327 -14.20 40.18 -10.73
C ALA A 327 -14.50 41.51 -11.43
N ALA A 328 -15.78 41.89 -11.57
CA ALA A 328 -16.15 43.21 -12.09
C ALA A 328 -16.13 44.31 -11.00
N GLN A 329 -16.04 43.94 -9.72
CA GLN A 329 -15.98 44.90 -8.61
C GLN A 329 -14.58 45.49 -8.47
N ASP A 330 -14.50 46.70 -7.91
CA ASP A 330 -13.23 47.28 -7.47
C ASP A 330 -12.55 46.44 -6.37
N PHE A 331 -11.23 46.56 -6.27
CA PHE A 331 -10.42 45.77 -5.34
C PHE A 331 -10.84 45.95 -3.87
N ALA A 332 -11.31 47.16 -3.48
CA ALA A 332 -11.75 47.43 -2.12
C ALA A 332 -12.99 46.60 -1.76
N LYS A 333 -13.99 46.53 -2.66
CA LYS A 333 -15.19 45.69 -2.49
C LYS A 333 -14.85 44.20 -2.54
N GLN A 334 -13.96 43.79 -3.44
CA GLN A 334 -13.47 42.41 -3.48
C GLN A 334 -12.84 42.01 -2.13
N ARG A 335 -11.97 42.85 -1.57
CA ARG A 335 -11.34 42.63 -0.26
C ARG A 335 -12.36 42.54 0.87
N VAL A 336 -13.36 43.42 0.91
CA VAL A 336 -14.44 43.38 1.91
C VAL A 336 -15.24 42.08 1.79
N ALA A 337 -15.59 41.67 0.57
CA ALA A 337 -16.32 40.42 0.33
C ALA A 337 -15.51 39.18 0.77
N VAL A 338 -14.22 39.14 0.45
CA VAL A 338 -13.31 38.06 0.88
C VAL A 338 -13.17 38.04 2.40
N ASN A 339 -12.91 39.19 3.03
CA ASN A 339 -12.79 39.28 4.49
C ASN A 339 -14.08 38.86 5.21
N LYS A 340 -15.24 39.26 4.69
CA LYS A 340 -16.53 38.80 5.21
C LYS A 340 -16.64 37.28 5.12
N LYS A 341 -16.29 36.69 3.96
CA LYS A 341 -16.34 35.25 3.76
C LYS A 341 -15.35 34.49 4.66
N LEU A 342 -14.14 35.03 4.86
CA LEU A 342 -13.14 34.46 5.77
C LEU A 342 -13.63 34.51 7.22
N LYS A 343 -14.26 35.60 7.66
CA LYS A 343 -14.89 35.67 9.00
C LYS A 343 -16.02 34.65 9.16
N GLU A 344 -16.87 34.49 8.15
CA GLU A 344 -17.93 33.46 8.14
C GLU A 344 -17.37 32.03 8.20
N LEU A 345 -16.23 31.76 7.57
CA LEU A 345 -15.57 30.44 7.58
C LEU A 345 -14.66 30.24 8.79
N GLY A 346 -14.28 31.30 9.49
CA GLY A 346 -13.34 31.31 10.61
C GLY A 346 -13.62 30.21 11.65
N PRO A 347 -14.84 30.11 12.20
CA PRO A 347 -15.18 29.05 13.15
C PRO A 347 -14.92 27.64 12.64
N ASP A 348 -15.22 27.36 11.37
CA ASP A 348 -15.03 26.05 10.76
C ASP A 348 -13.55 25.77 10.48
N LEU A 349 -12.80 26.78 10.04
CA LEU A 349 -11.35 26.70 9.87
C LEU A 349 -10.64 26.44 11.20
N THR A 350 -11.07 27.08 12.28
CA THR A 350 -10.54 26.84 13.64
C THR A 350 -10.84 25.41 14.10
N VAL A 351 -12.06 24.90 13.91
CA VAL A 351 -12.38 23.50 14.25
C VAL A 351 -11.54 22.53 13.43
N PHE A 352 -11.35 22.79 12.14
CA PHE A 352 -10.50 21.95 11.29
C PHE A 352 -9.03 22.01 11.72
N ALA A 353 -8.50 23.18 12.04
CA ALA A 353 -7.14 23.35 12.54
C ALA A 353 -6.93 22.60 13.86
N ILE A 354 -7.87 22.69 14.80
CA ILE A 354 -7.82 21.92 16.06
C ILE A 354 -7.89 20.42 15.76
N SER A 355 -8.76 19.99 14.85
CA SER A 355 -8.87 18.58 14.46
C SER A 355 -7.56 18.06 13.85
N TYR A 356 -6.88 18.89 13.06
CA TYR A 356 -5.57 18.59 12.50
C TYR A 356 -4.48 18.51 13.57
N LEU A 357 -4.47 19.44 14.53
CA LEU A 357 -3.54 19.40 15.66
C LEU A 357 -3.76 18.15 16.54
N ILE A 358 -5.01 17.77 16.78
CA ILE A 358 -5.34 16.52 17.49
C ILE A 358 -4.83 15.31 16.70
N ALA A 359 -5.11 15.23 15.40
CA ALA A 359 -4.65 14.13 14.55
C ALA A 359 -3.11 14.02 14.56
N ALA A 360 -2.42 15.15 14.40
CA ALA A 360 -0.96 15.22 14.44
C ALA A 360 -0.40 14.81 15.80
N ALA A 361 -0.91 15.38 16.90
CA ALA A 361 -0.49 15.02 18.25
C ALA A 361 -0.74 13.54 18.54
N SER A 362 -1.90 13.02 18.14
CA SER A 362 -2.28 11.61 18.29
C SER A 362 -1.30 10.69 17.58
N MET A 363 -0.90 10.99 16.34
CA MET A 363 0.09 10.22 15.59
C MET A 363 1.49 10.30 16.22
N LEU A 364 1.95 11.51 16.58
CA LEU A 364 3.28 11.72 17.17
C LEU A 364 3.42 10.97 18.50
N LEU A 365 2.40 11.01 19.36
CA LEU A 365 2.42 10.44 20.71
C LEU A 365 2.33 8.90 20.75
N MET A 366 2.15 8.21 19.62
CA MET A 366 2.30 6.75 19.54
C MET A 366 3.77 6.30 19.52
N ASN A 367 4.69 7.24 19.37
CA ASN A 367 6.13 6.99 19.29
C ASN A 367 6.81 7.43 20.60
N ASN A 368 7.67 6.56 21.14
CA ASN A 368 8.43 6.84 22.37
C ASN A 368 9.74 7.60 22.09
N SER A 369 10.07 7.84 20.82
CA SER A 369 11.24 8.56 20.36
C SER A 369 10.88 9.50 19.22
N TRP A 370 11.76 10.47 18.93
CA TRP A 370 11.63 11.36 17.77
C TRP A 370 11.99 10.69 16.43
N ARG A 371 12.10 9.37 16.43
CA ARG A 371 12.59 8.54 15.33
C ARG A 371 11.61 7.42 15.01
N ILE A 372 11.49 7.08 13.73
CA ILE A 372 10.64 5.99 13.26
C ILE A 372 11.35 5.21 12.16
N GLN A 373 11.33 3.88 12.32
CA GLN A 373 11.76 2.92 11.31
C GLN A 373 10.50 2.21 10.79
N PRO A 374 9.82 2.77 9.78
CA PRO A 374 8.60 2.18 9.26
C PRO A 374 8.87 0.84 8.55
N ASN A 375 10.09 0.64 8.05
CA ASN A 375 10.61 -0.59 7.46
C ASN A 375 12.04 -0.84 7.98
N VAL A 376 12.56 -2.05 7.82
CA VAL A 376 13.97 -2.36 8.10
C VAL A 376 14.85 -1.55 7.14
N GLY A 377 15.82 -0.81 7.69
CA GLY A 377 16.69 0.10 6.95
C GLY A 377 16.55 1.55 7.40
N PRO A 378 15.85 2.43 6.65
CA PRO A 378 15.93 3.86 6.86
C PRO A 378 15.21 4.34 8.13
N ASP A 379 15.95 5.07 8.95
CA ASP A 379 15.46 5.76 10.14
C ASP A 379 15.08 7.21 9.79
N TYR A 380 13.86 7.61 10.13
CA TYR A 380 13.33 8.94 9.83
C TYR A 380 13.03 9.72 11.11
N ASN A 381 13.16 11.05 11.03
CA ASN A 381 12.54 11.92 12.03
C ASN A 381 11.01 11.81 11.93
N ILE A 382 10.34 11.54 13.06
CA ILE A 382 8.88 11.30 13.08
C ILE A 382 8.06 12.53 12.65
N ILE A 383 8.52 13.75 12.95
CA ILE A 383 7.85 14.99 12.56
C ILE A 383 7.89 15.10 11.03
N SER A 384 9.08 15.01 10.44
CA SER A 384 9.23 15.05 8.99
C SER A 384 8.40 13.95 8.32
N TYR A 385 8.46 12.73 8.83
CA TYR A 385 7.72 11.60 8.30
C TYR A 385 6.20 11.82 8.35
N ALA A 386 5.66 12.26 9.48
CA ALA A 386 4.23 12.49 9.65
C ALA A 386 3.71 13.57 8.68
N PHE A 387 4.40 14.72 8.60
CA PHE A 387 3.93 15.87 7.83
C PHE A 387 4.24 15.80 6.33
N THR A 388 5.28 15.09 5.90
CA THR A 388 5.65 15.00 4.48
C THR A 388 5.18 13.70 3.83
N GLN A 389 5.44 12.55 4.46
CA GLN A 389 5.12 11.24 3.89
C GLN A 389 3.68 10.80 4.20
N ARG A 390 3.15 11.22 5.35
CA ARG A 390 1.81 10.82 5.83
C ARG A 390 0.81 11.98 5.89
N GLY A 391 1.09 13.07 5.19
CA GLY A 391 0.27 14.30 5.21
C GLY A 391 -1.20 14.09 4.81
N LEU A 392 -1.48 13.24 3.81
CA LEU A 392 -2.85 12.93 3.40
C LEU A 392 -3.61 12.08 4.43
N LEU A 393 -2.93 11.14 5.10
CA LEU A 393 -3.51 10.38 6.19
C LEU A 393 -3.80 11.25 7.41
N LEU A 394 -2.91 12.20 7.73
CA LEU A 394 -3.18 13.22 8.75
C LEU A 394 -4.41 14.05 8.41
N LEU A 395 -4.57 14.45 7.14
CA LEU A 395 -5.76 15.16 6.68
C LEU A 395 -7.03 14.29 6.77
N LEU A 396 -6.94 12.99 6.47
CA LEU A 396 -8.04 12.05 6.64
C LEU A 396 -8.46 11.93 8.12
N ALA A 397 -7.49 11.73 9.02
CA ALA A 397 -7.75 11.67 10.46
C ALA A 397 -8.34 12.99 10.98
N ALA A 398 -7.81 14.13 10.54
CA ALA A 398 -8.33 15.45 10.86
C ALA A 398 -9.76 15.64 10.35
N LEU A 399 -10.06 15.18 9.13
CA LEU A 399 -11.41 15.22 8.56
C LEU A 399 -12.39 14.37 9.39
N LEU A 400 -11.99 13.17 9.80
CA LEU A 400 -12.83 12.31 10.65
C LEU A 400 -13.16 13.01 11.97
N ILE A 401 -12.16 13.54 12.67
CA ILE A 401 -12.34 14.31 13.92
C ILE A 401 -13.22 15.54 13.69
N PHE A 402 -12.97 16.30 12.62
CA PHE A 402 -13.75 17.47 12.24
C PHE A 402 -15.24 17.11 12.04
N THR A 403 -15.53 16.00 11.37
CA THR A 403 -16.92 15.58 11.14
C THR A 403 -17.61 15.13 12.42
N VAL A 404 -16.89 14.55 13.39
CA VAL A 404 -17.44 14.25 14.73
C VAL A 404 -17.80 15.54 15.47
N ILE A 405 -16.94 16.57 15.43
CA ILE A 405 -17.26 17.88 16.02
C ILE A 405 -18.50 18.48 15.36
N LYS A 406 -18.57 18.44 14.03
CA LYS A 406 -19.73 18.94 13.27
C LYS A 406 -21.02 18.17 13.54
N PHE A 407 -20.92 16.86 13.72
CA PHE A 407 -22.03 16.00 14.12
C PHE A 407 -22.58 16.41 15.48
N LEU A 408 -21.71 16.59 16.48
CA LEU A 408 -22.12 17.06 17.80
C LEU A 408 -22.69 18.49 17.76
N GLN A 409 -22.10 19.40 16.98
CA GLN A 409 -22.63 20.75 16.77
C GLN A 409 -24.03 20.71 16.14
N ALA A 410 -24.28 19.80 15.19
CA ALA A 410 -25.59 19.63 14.58
C ALA A 410 -26.63 19.12 15.59
N ILE A 411 -26.23 18.33 16.60
CA ILE A 411 -27.10 17.86 17.68
C ILE A 411 -27.34 18.97 18.71
N SER A 412 -26.26 19.47 19.31
CA SER A 412 -26.28 20.38 20.47
C SER A 412 -26.64 21.82 20.12
N LYS A 413 -26.38 22.23 18.87
CA LYS A 413 -26.36 23.63 18.41
C LYS A 413 -25.41 24.53 19.22
N ARG A 414 -24.41 23.96 19.89
CA ARG A 414 -23.45 24.66 20.75
C ARG A 414 -22.02 24.44 20.23
N TYR A 415 -21.33 25.53 19.91
CA TYR A 415 -20.01 25.46 19.28
C TYR A 415 -18.93 24.97 20.26
N TRP A 416 -18.84 25.63 21.43
CA TRP A 416 -17.78 25.38 22.41
C TRP A 416 -17.99 24.06 23.14
N LEU A 417 -19.22 23.74 23.50
CA LEU A 417 -19.56 22.46 24.14
C LEU A 417 -19.14 21.28 23.26
N SER A 418 -19.54 21.28 21.99
CA SER A 418 -19.22 20.18 21.07
C SER A 418 -17.72 20.06 20.78
N LEU A 419 -17.01 21.19 20.68
CA LEU A 419 -15.56 21.20 20.54
C LEU A 419 -14.87 20.61 21.79
N ALA A 420 -15.25 21.06 22.98
CA ALA A 420 -14.67 20.61 24.25
C ALA A 420 -14.85 19.10 24.46
N ILE A 421 -16.03 18.56 24.16
CA ILE A 421 -16.30 17.12 24.27
C ILE A 421 -15.33 16.31 23.39
N VAL A 422 -15.15 16.68 22.13
CA VAL A 422 -14.27 15.92 21.22
C VAL A 422 -12.80 16.07 21.61
N VAL A 423 -12.38 17.26 22.05
CA VAL A 423 -11.02 17.48 22.55
C VAL A 423 -10.74 16.55 23.75
N VAL A 424 -11.64 16.52 24.75
CA VAL A 424 -11.49 15.65 25.93
C VAL A 424 -11.45 14.18 25.56
N ILE A 425 -12.37 13.71 24.70
CA ILE A 425 -12.39 12.32 24.24
C ILE A 425 -11.10 11.98 23.50
N SER A 426 -10.60 12.88 22.65
CA SER A 426 -9.37 12.66 21.89
C SER A 426 -8.14 12.61 22.81
N CYS A 427 -8.04 13.50 23.80
CA CYS A 427 -6.98 13.47 24.81
C CYS A 427 -7.02 12.15 25.59
N ALA A 428 -8.19 11.73 26.06
CA ALA A 428 -8.36 10.45 26.76
C ALA A 428 -7.95 9.26 25.87
N PHE A 429 -8.34 9.27 24.59
CA PHE A 429 -7.96 8.22 23.63
C PHE A 429 -6.45 8.16 23.42
N VAL A 430 -5.78 9.30 23.29
CA VAL A 430 -4.31 9.38 23.12
C VAL A 430 -3.58 8.90 24.37
N ILE A 431 -3.99 9.36 25.55
CA ILE A 431 -3.39 8.95 26.83
C ILE A 431 -3.59 7.45 27.04
N ALA A 432 -4.80 6.93 26.85
CA ALA A 432 -5.09 5.52 27.01
C ALA A 432 -4.30 4.63 26.03
N ASN A 433 -4.11 5.08 24.78
CA ASN A 433 -3.21 4.41 23.85
C ASN A 433 -1.77 4.40 24.36
N ARG A 434 -1.25 5.54 24.84
CA ARG A 434 0.12 5.64 25.35
C ARG A 434 0.36 4.72 26.54
N GLU A 435 -0.55 4.69 27.50
CA GLU A 435 -0.48 3.80 28.66
C GLU A 435 -0.58 2.32 28.24
N LYS A 436 -1.50 1.98 27.32
CA LYS A 436 -1.61 0.61 26.80
C LYS A 436 -0.34 0.18 26.05
N ILE A 437 0.22 1.06 25.22
CA ILE A 437 1.47 0.81 24.50
C ILE A 437 2.63 0.62 25.48
N ALA A 438 2.74 1.45 26.52
CA ALA A 438 3.77 1.30 27.55
C ALA A 438 3.64 -0.03 28.31
N ALA A 439 2.41 -0.45 28.61
CA ALA A 439 2.15 -1.67 29.37
C ALA A 439 2.21 -2.97 28.53
N ARG A 440 1.84 -2.90 27.24
CA ARG A 440 1.56 -4.10 26.41
C ARG A 440 2.14 -4.05 24.99
N ASN A 441 2.84 -2.99 24.60
CA ASN A 441 3.31 -2.76 23.23
C ASN A 441 2.21 -2.94 22.16
N GLU A 442 0.99 -2.53 22.48
CA GLU A 442 -0.18 -2.65 21.60
C GLU A 442 -1.07 -1.41 21.73
N PRO A 443 -1.58 -0.84 20.62
CA PRO A 443 -2.52 0.26 20.67
C PRO A 443 -3.91 -0.22 21.10
N ILE A 444 -4.83 0.72 21.28
CA ILE A 444 -6.24 0.39 21.47
C ILE A 444 -6.80 -0.19 20.18
N LEU A 445 -7.46 -1.34 20.30
CA LEU A 445 -8.12 -2.06 19.21
C LEU A 445 -9.62 -2.17 19.51
N PRO A 446 -10.49 -2.39 18.50
CA PRO A 446 -11.92 -2.54 18.71
C PRO A 446 -12.29 -3.68 19.69
N SER A 447 -11.46 -4.72 19.81
CA SER A 447 -11.63 -5.79 20.80
C SER A 447 -11.57 -5.29 22.25
N ASP A 448 -10.87 -4.19 22.53
CA ASP A 448 -10.74 -3.65 23.88
C ASP A 448 -12.03 -3.03 24.40
N LEU A 449 -13.01 -2.74 23.53
CA LEU A 449 -14.32 -2.27 23.98
C LEU A 449 -15.03 -3.29 24.88
N ALA A 450 -14.67 -4.58 24.80
CA ALA A 450 -15.14 -5.58 25.75
C ALA A 450 -14.67 -5.31 27.19
N MET A 451 -13.52 -4.66 27.38
CA MET A 451 -12.99 -4.30 28.70
C MET A 451 -13.80 -3.19 29.40
N LEU A 452 -14.61 -2.42 28.66
CA LEU A 452 -15.53 -1.44 29.25
C LEU A 452 -16.51 -2.09 30.25
N ARG A 453 -16.85 -3.38 30.06
CA ARG A 453 -17.70 -4.13 30.99
C ARG A 453 -17.07 -4.31 32.38
N VAL A 454 -15.75 -4.23 32.45
CA VAL A 454 -14.95 -4.44 33.67
C VAL A 454 -14.36 -3.11 34.18
N ALA A 455 -14.59 -2.00 33.48
CA ALA A 455 -14.05 -0.67 33.79
C ALA A 455 -14.36 -0.21 35.22
N GLY A 456 -15.54 -0.56 35.77
CA GLY A 456 -15.88 -0.25 37.16
C GLY A 456 -14.92 -0.83 38.20
N SER A 457 -14.32 -1.99 37.92
CA SER A 457 -13.28 -2.57 38.78
C SER A 457 -11.92 -1.88 38.60
N LEU A 458 -11.60 -1.47 37.37
CA LEU A 458 -10.37 -0.72 37.08
C LEU A 458 -10.40 0.69 37.70
N PHE A 459 -11.55 1.36 37.69
CA PHE A 459 -11.73 2.68 38.29
C PHE A 459 -11.53 2.68 39.81
N LYS A 460 -11.80 1.56 40.49
CA LYS A 460 -11.52 1.38 41.92
C LYS A 460 -10.03 1.24 42.24
N MET A 461 -9.19 0.95 41.24
CA MET A 461 -7.74 0.84 41.39
C MET A 461 -7.01 2.18 41.24
N VAL A 462 -7.72 3.22 40.78
CA VAL A 462 -7.17 4.57 40.61
C VAL A 462 -7.16 5.30 41.95
N ALA A 463 -6.02 5.90 42.31
CA ALA A 463 -5.87 6.63 43.56
C ALA A 463 -6.91 7.78 43.69
N PRO A 464 -7.53 7.99 44.86
CA PRO A 464 -8.51 9.05 45.06
C PRO A 464 -8.02 10.46 44.69
N ALA A 465 -6.73 10.74 44.87
CA ALA A 465 -6.11 12.01 44.48
C ALA A 465 -6.22 12.27 42.97
N LEU A 466 -6.02 11.25 42.12
CA LEU A 466 -6.13 11.39 40.67
C LEU A 466 -7.60 11.65 40.25
N TRP A 467 -8.57 11.07 40.95
CA TRP A 467 -9.98 11.38 40.75
C TRP A 467 -10.30 12.84 41.08
N LEU A 468 -9.73 13.39 42.15
CA LEU A 468 -9.90 14.79 42.52
C LEU A 468 -9.35 15.73 41.44
N GLU A 469 -8.18 15.42 40.88
CA GLU A 469 -7.58 16.17 39.76
C GLU A 469 -8.47 16.13 38.51
N VAL A 470 -8.97 14.96 38.13
CA VAL A 470 -9.89 14.79 36.98
C VAL A 470 -11.18 15.58 37.18
N VAL A 471 -11.80 15.48 38.37
CA VAL A 471 -13.04 16.21 38.69
C VAL A 471 -12.80 17.73 38.69
N THR A 472 -11.70 18.20 39.29
CA THR A 472 -11.35 19.63 39.30
C THR A 472 -11.13 20.14 37.88
N GLY A 473 -10.41 19.39 37.05
CA GLY A 473 -10.21 19.72 35.64
C GLY A 473 -11.52 19.79 34.86
N LEU A 474 -12.45 18.85 35.10
CA LEU A 474 -13.78 18.87 34.48
C LEU A 474 -14.62 20.07 34.92
N ILE A 475 -14.60 20.45 36.20
CA ILE A 475 -15.30 21.64 36.70
C ILE A 475 -14.77 22.91 36.04
N LEU A 476 -13.44 23.07 35.98
CA LEU A 476 -12.80 24.21 35.32
C LEU A 476 -13.15 24.26 33.82
N LEU A 477 -13.14 23.11 33.14
CA LEU A 477 -13.52 23.02 31.74
C LEU A 477 -14.99 23.38 31.52
N ILE A 478 -15.90 22.89 32.36
CA ILE A 478 -17.33 23.24 32.30
C ILE A 478 -17.51 24.74 32.52
N GLY A 479 -16.85 25.32 33.53
CA GLY A 479 -16.86 26.75 33.79
C GLY A 479 -16.37 27.56 32.59
N LEU A 480 -15.26 27.14 31.97
CA LEU A 480 -14.72 27.76 30.76
C LEU A 480 -15.69 27.66 29.58
N VAL A 481 -16.28 26.49 29.32
CA VAL A 481 -17.27 26.30 28.25
C VAL A 481 -18.49 27.19 28.49
N CYS A 482 -19.02 27.23 29.71
CA CYS A 482 -20.14 28.11 30.06
C CYS A 482 -19.79 29.60 29.87
N TRP A 483 -18.57 30.01 30.25
CA TRP A 483 -18.08 31.36 30.02
C TRP A 483 -17.96 31.69 28.52
N LEU A 484 -17.37 30.78 27.72
CA LEU A 484 -17.23 30.94 26.27
C LEU A 484 -18.58 31.01 25.55
N GLU A 485 -19.53 30.13 25.89
CA GLU A 485 -20.89 30.15 25.32
C GLU A 485 -21.63 31.46 25.64
N LYS A 486 -21.38 32.07 26.82
CA LYS A 486 -22.05 33.31 27.24
C LYS A 486 -21.36 34.58 26.72
N LYS A 487 -20.02 34.63 26.73
CA LYS A 487 -19.22 35.84 26.40
C LYS A 487 -18.74 35.88 24.96
N HIS A 488 -18.58 34.72 24.32
CA HIS A 488 -18.09 34.59 22.96
C HIS A 488 -18.96 33.59 22.16
N PRO A 489 -20.29 33.80 22.05
CA PRO A 489 -21.15 32.90 21.31
C PRO A 489 -20.74 32.86 19.83
N VAL A 490 -20.71 31.66 19.26
CA VAL A 490 -20.40 31.44 17.85
C VAL A 490 -21.65 30.96 17.17
N GLU A 491 -22.19 31.77 16.26
CA GLU A 491 -23.37 31.40 15.50
C GLU A 491 -23.08 30.23 14.53
N LEU A 492 -23.89 29.19 14.61
CA LEU A 492 -23.82 28.04 13.71
C LEU A 492 -24.85 28.22 12.59
N PRO A 493 -24.45 28.46 11.33
CA PRO A 493 -25.38 28.73 10.23
C PRO A 493 -26.02 27.45 9.67
N PHE A 494 -26.59 26.63 10.55
CA PHE A 494 -27.30 25.42 10.23
C PHE A 494 -28.74 25.74 9.80
N ASN A 495 -28.96 25.79 8.49
CA ASN A 495 -30.31 25.57 7.96
C ASN A 495 -30.65 24.06 8.00
N GLY A 496 -31.94 23.70 7.93
CA GLY A 496 -32.39 22.30 8.07
C GLY A 496 -31.64 21.31 7.17
N ARG A 497 -31.32 21.73 5.93
CA ARG A 497 -30.54 20.90 4.98
C ARG A 497 -29.07 20.73 5.40
N ARG A 498 -28.37 21.80 5.75
CA ARG A 498 -26.96 21.74 6.21
C ARG A 498 -26.81 20.97 7.51
N ARG A 499 -27.77 21.14 8.42
CA ARG A 499 -27.84 20.38 9.67
C ARG A 499 -27.92 18.87 9.39
N LEU A 500 -28.82 18.48 8.49
CA LEU A 500 -28.98 17.07 8.08
C LEU A 500 -27.70 16.52 7.44
N VAL A 501 -27.02 17.30 6.60
CA VAL A 501 -25.73 16.89 6.00
C VAL A 501 -24.70 16.55 7.08
N TYR A 502 -24.43 17.45 8.02
CA TYR A 502 -23.43 17.18 9.07
C TYR A 502 -23.88 16.12 10.08
N PHE A 503 -25.19 15.96 10.28
CA PHE A 503 -25.74 14.87 11.08
C PHE A 503 -25.50 13.49 10.46
N LEU A 504 -25.55 13.38 9.12
CA LEU A 504 -25.33 12.11 8.41
C LEU A 504 -23.86 11.87 8.03
N LEU A 505 -23.06 12.92 7.91
CA LEU A 505 -21.70 12.82 7.38
C LEU A 505 -20.77 11.98 8.27
N ALA A 506 -20.75 12.22 9.58
CA ALA A 506 -19.89 11.44 10.48
C ALA A 506 -20.30 9.96 10.53
N PRO A 507 -21.59 9.58 10.73
CA PRO A 507 -22.00 8.19 10.65
C PRO A 507 -21.62 7.51 9.33
N LEU A 508 -21.79 8.20 8.19
CA LEU A 508 -21.46 7.65 6.88
C LEU A 508 -19.95 7.40 6.72
N LEU A 509 -19.11 8.37 7.11
CA LEU A 509 -17.66 8.24 7.03
C LEU A 509 -17.12 7.16 7.98
N PHE A 510 -17.64 7.07 9.20
CA PHE A 510 -17.24 6.01 10.13
C PHE A 510 -17.76 4.63 9.68
N ALA A 511 -18.98 4.53 9.15
CA ALA A 511 -19.50 3.30 8.57
C ALA A 511 -18.69 2.83 7.34
N SER A 512 -17.96 3.73 6.67
CA SER A 512 -17.12 3.33 5.54
C SER A 512 -16.00 2.35 5.92
N CYS A 513 -15.58 2.31 7.20
CA CYS A 513 -14.53 1.38 7.66
C CYS A 513 -14.87 -0.10 7.47
N PHE A 514 -16.17 -0.43 7.35
CA PHE A 514 -16.67 -1.77 6.98
C PHE A 514 -16.31 -2.21 5.55
N PHE A 515 -15.63 -1.36 4.78
CA PHE A 515 -15.23 -1.66 3.40
C PHE A 515 -13.78 -1.23 3.10
N TRP A 516 -13.02 -0.75 4.11
CA TRP A 516 -11.65 -0.25 3.91
C TRP A 516 -10.68 -1.34 3.48
N ASN A 517 -10.86 -2.56 4.03
CA ASN A 517 -9.97 -3.71 3.78
C ASN A 517 -10.51 -4.67 2.71
N HIS A 518 -11.58 -4.30 2.01
CA HIS A 518 -12.14 -5.09 0.92
C HIS A 518 -11.33 -4.85 -0.35
N SER A 519 -10.41 -5.77 -0.61
CA SER A 519 -9.41 -5.67 -1.68
C SER A 519 -10.02 -5.54 -3.07
N GLY A 520 -9.47 -4.64 -3.87
CA GLY A 520 -9.94 -4.34 -5.23
C GLY A 520 -11.19 -3.46 -5.30
N THR A 521 -11.78 -3.05 -4.17
CA THR A 521 -12.90 -2.11 -4.16
C THR A 521 -12.44 -0.66 -4.30
N PRO A 522 -13.30 0.27 -4.78
CA PRO A 522 -12.92 1.67 -4.92
C PRO A 522 -12.44 2.32 -3.63
N LEU A 523 -13.04 1.95 -2.50
CA LEU A 523 -12.68 2.52 -1.20
C LEU A 523 -11.32 2.03 -0.72
N ASN A 524 -11.02 0.72 -0.87
CA ASN A 524 -9.69 0.18 -0.56
C ASN A 524 -8.61 0.83 -1.43
N ASN A 525 -8.87 1.00 -2.73
CA ASN A 525 -7.94 1.66 -3.66
C ASN A 525 -7.69 3.12 -3.23
N PHE A 526 -8.75 3.84 -2.86
CA PHE A 526 -8.65 5.22 -2.41
C PHE A 526 -7.82 5.36 -1.14
N LEU A 527 -8.08 4.54 -0.10
CA LEU A 527 -7.32 4.61 1.15
C LEU A 527 -5.86 4.21 0.98
N THR A 528 -5.60 3.16 0.19
CA THR A 528 -4.23 2.80 -0.17
C THR A 528 -3.54 3.98 -0.86
N SER A 529 -4.23 4.66 -1.79
CA SER A 529 -3.69 5.82 -2.50
C SER A 529 -3.41 6.99 -1.55
N LEU A 530 -4.23 7.20 -0.51
CA LEU A 530 -3.95 8.17 0.56
C LEU A 530 -2.72 7.79 1.41
N GLY A 531 -2.24 6.56 1.29
CA GLY A 531 -1.08 6.02 2.00
C GLY A 531 -1.43 5.11 3.16
N ASP A 532 -2.69 4.68 3.33
CA ASP A 532 -3.08 3.75 4.39
C ASP A 532 -2.39 2.39 4.20
N GLN A 533 -1.74 1.92 5.26
CA GLN A 533 -0.98 0.68 5.29
C GLN A 533 -1.42 -0.16 6.49
N PRO A 534 -2.54 -0.90 6.40
CA PRO A 534 -3.06 -1.66 7.53
C PRO A 534 -2.06 -2.76 7.95
N MET A 535 -1.35 -2.55 9.05
CA MET A 535 -0.32 -3.49 9.55
C MET A 535 -0.90 -4.41 10.61
N PHE A 536 -1.72 -5.38 10.17
CA PHE A 536 -2.39 -6.31 11.08
C PHE A 536 -1.44 -7.18 11.90
N TYR A 537 -0.28 -7.54 11.32
CA TYR A 537 0.76 -8.34 11.97
C TYR A 537 1.53 -7.58 13.07
N ASN A 538 1.55 -6.25 13.00
CA ASN A 538 2.22 -5.38 13.97
C ASN A 538 1.39 -4.12 14.22
N GLN A 539 0.39 -4.27 15.09
CA GLN A 539 -0.60 -3.23 15.40
C GLN A 539 0.05 -1.95 15.94
N LEU A 540 1.11 -2.06 16.75
CA LEU A 540 1.86 -0.91 17.25
C LEU A 540 2.50 -0.12 16.13
N SER A 541 3.19 -0.79 15.22
CA SER A 541 3.75 -0.11 14.05
C SER A 541 2.64 0.50 13.20
N GLY A 542 1.49 -0.18 13.08
CA GLY A 542 0.33 0.32 12.33
C GLY A 542 -0.18 1.64 12.92
N ALA A 543 -0.32 1.71 14.23
CA ALA A 543 -0.70 2.94 14.94
C ALA A 543 0.35 4.06 14.82
N ARG A 544 1.64 3.71 14.77
CA ARG A 544 2.74 4.68 14.57
C ARG A 544 2.80 5.23 13.15
N ILE A 545 2.48 4.41 12.13
CA ILE A 545 2.54 4.80 10.72
C ILE A 545 1.25 5.49 10.24
N ASN A 546 0.09 4.91 10.54
CA ASN A 546 -1.21 5.41 10.06
C ASN A 546 -1.86 6.39 11.03
N GLY A 547 -1.39 6.44 12.28
CA GLY A 547 -2.08 7.06 13.40
C GLY A 547 -3.07 6.09 14.07
N PRO A 548 -3.33 6.24 15.38
CA PRO A 548 -4.10 5.26 16.14
C PRO A 548 -5.58 5.22 15.75
N LEU A 549 -6.16 6.33 15.28
CA LEU A 549 -7.56 6.37 14.83
C LEU A 549 -7.77 5.56 13.54
N ILE A 550 -6.91 5.77 12.54
CA ILE A 550 -6.98 5.03 11.26
C ILE A 550 -6.70 3.55 11.51
N GLN A 551 -5.68 3.22 12.31
CA GLN A 551 -5.39 1.83 12.66
C GLN A 551 -6.53 1.16 13.44
N PHE A 552 -7.20 1.88 14.35
CA PHE A 552 -8.39 1.38 15.03
C PHE A 552 -9.51 1.06 14.04
N MET A 553 -9.78 1.98 13.10
CA MET A 553 -10.81 1.80 12.06
C MET A 553 -10.49 0.62 11.12
N ASN A 554 -9.22 0.42 10.78
CA ASN A 554 -8.77 -0.73 10.01
C ASN A 554 -9.09 -2.08 10.69
N ASN A 555 -9.25 -2.12 12.01
CA ASN A 555 -9.53 -3.34 12.76
C ASN A 555 -11.03 -3.54 13.10
N VAL A 556 -11.92 -2.68 12.61
CA VAL A 556 -13.38 -2.78 12.88
C VAL A 556 -14.01 -3.89 12.05
N ASP A 557 -13.70 -3.91 10.75
CA ASP A 557 -14.24 -4.87 9.80
C ASP A 557 -13.45 -6.18 9.83
N VAL A 558 -13.84 -7.07 10.73
CA VAL A 558 -13.25 -8.41 10.82
C VAL A 558 -14.35 -9.43 10.65
N LYS A 559 -14.53 -9.88 9.41
CA LYS A 559 -15.29 -11.10 9.13
C LYS A 559 -14.34 -12.28 9.28
N VAL A 560 -14.72 -13.27 10.09
CA VAL A 560 -13.84 -14.42 10.33
C VAL A 560 -13.87 -15.38 9.14
N MET A 561 -15.06 -15.83 8.75
CA MET A 561 -15.29 -16.81 7.70
C MET A 561 -16.73 -16.69 7.18
N ASP A 562 -16.96 -16.96 5.90
CA ASP A 562 -18.31 -17.08 5.35
C ASP A 562 -19.02 -18.33 5.89
N GLN A 563 -20.31 -18.21 6.20
CA GLN A 563 -21.09 -19.36 6.68
C GLN A 563 -21.18 -20.44 5.59
N PRO A 564 -20.62 -21.65 5.79
CA PRO A 564 -20.73 -22.73 4.81
C PRO A 564 -22.18 -23.21 4.70
N ALA A 565 -22.57 -23.62 3.50
CA ALA A 565 -23.90 -24.18 3.24
C ALA A 565 -24.18 -25.40 4.16
N GLY A 566 -25.40 -25.48 4.68
CA GLY A 566 -25.83 -26.59 5.54
C GLY A 566 -25.37 -26.51 7.00
N TYR A 567 -24.84 -25.37 7.45
CA TYR A 567 -24.48 -25.17 8.87
C TYR A 567 -25.72 -25.20 9.78
N SER A 568 -25.79 -26.20 10.65
CA SER A 568 -26.83 -26.35 11.67
C SER A 568 -26.32 -27.19 12.84
N ARG A 569 -27.01 -27.11 13.99
CA ARG A 569 -26.66 -27.92 15.18
C ARG A 569 -26.68 -29.42 14.87
N ALA A 570 -27.75 -29.90 14.23
CA ALA A 570 -27.89 -31.30 13.86
C ALA A 570 -26.77 -31.76 12.92
N ARG A 571 -26.38 -30.92 11.95
CA ARG A 571 -25.26 -31.22 11.05
C ARG A 571 -23.93 -31.35 11.80
N MET A 572 -23.66 -30.44 12.74
CA MET A 572 -22.45 -30.50 13.55
C MET A 572 -22.39 -31.76 14.44
N GLU A 573 -23.51 -32.12 15.07
CA GLU A 573 -23.61 -33.34 15.89
C GLU A 573 -23.42 -34.61 15.05
N GLN A 574 -23.92 -34.65 13.81
CA GLN A 574 -23.65 -35.74 12.86
C GLN A 574 -22.17 -35.84 12.48
N ILE A 575 -21.51 -34.71 12.22
CA ILE A 575 -20.06 -34.66 11.91
C ILE A 575 -19.27 -35.22 13.09
N VAL A 576 -19.54 -34.77 14.33
CA VAL A 576 -18.88 -35.28 15.53
C VAL A 576 -19.07 -36.79 15.66
N LYS A 577 -20.29 -37.30 15.49
CA LYS A 577 -20.57 -38.75 15.56
C LYS A 577 -19.76 -39.53 14.50
N LYS A 578 -19.76 -39.06 13.26
CA LYS A 578 -19.01 -39.66 12.15
C LYS A 578 -17.52 -39.80 12.48
N TYR A 579 -16.88 -38.71 12.91
CA TYR A 579 -15.44 -38.72 13.18
C TYR A 579 -15.08 -39.35 14.53
N ARG A 580 -16.01 -39.42 15.49
CA ARG A 580 -15.83 -40.25 16.70
C ARG A 580 -15.78 -41.74 16.36
N THR A 581 -16.64 -42.23 15.46
CA THR A 581 -16.56 -43.60 14.96
C THR A 581 -15.25 -43.85 14.21
N GLN A 582 -14.78 -42.90 13.40
CA GLN A 582 -13.48 -43.03 12.72
C GLN A 582 -12.31 -43.03 13.70
N ALA A 583 -12.34 -42.16 14.72
CA ALA A 583 -11.35 -42.16 15.79
C ALA A 583 -11.26 -43.53 16.48
N GLY A 584 -12.40 -44.14 16.81
CA GLY A 584 -12.45 -45.51 17.35
C GLY A 584 -11.73 -46.53 16.48
N LYS A 585 -11.94 -46.48 15.15
CA LYS A 585 -11.26 -47.37 14.20
C LYS A 585 -9.75 -47.11 14.12
N ILE A 586 -9.33 -45.85 14.10
CA ILE A 586 -7.90 -45.49 14.12
C ILE A 586 -7.26 -46.00 15.41
N ASN A 587 -7.94 -45.82 16.55
CA ASN A 587 -7.41 -46.14 17.87
C ASN A 587 -7.27 -47.64 18.14
N LEU A 588 -7.95 -48.52 17.40
CA LEU A 588 -7.70 -49.98 17.45
C LEU A 588 -6.26 -50.35 17.10
N HIS A 589 -5.58 -49.50 16.34
CA HIS A 589 -4.21 -49.73 15.87
C HIS A 589 -3.19 -48.74 16.48
N ARG A 590 -3.60 -47.88 17.42
CA ARG A 590 -2.74 -46.90 18.10
C ARG A 590 -2.54 -47.29 19.56
N GLN A 591 -1.29 -47.34 20.00
CA GLN A 591 -0.94 -47.86 21.34
C GLN A 591 -0.58 -46.76 22.33
N ASN A 592 -0.09 -45.62 21.85
CA ASN A 592 0.40 -44.54 22.70
C ASN A 592 -0.69 -43.47 22.93
N ASP A 593 -0.43 -42.53 23.83
CA ASP A 593 -1.28 -41.35 24.08
C ASP A 593 -0.42 -40.08 24.05
N LEU A 594 -0.92 -39.00 23.42
CA LEU A 594 -0.14 -37.76 23.22
C LEU A 594 0.30 -37.13 24.55
N VAL A 595 -0.54 -37.20 25.58
CA VAL A 595 -0.25 -36.66 26.92
C VAL A 595 1.03 -37.23 27.54
N GLN A 596 1.44 -38.45 27.14
CA GLN A 596 2.66 -39.11 27.61
C GLN A 596 3.89 -38.84 26.73
N GLN A 597 3.70 -38.21 25.56
CA GLN A 597 4.76 -37.90 24.62
C GLN A 597 5.34 -36.51 24.91
N THR A 598 6.61 -36.30 24.57
CA THR A 598 7.12 -34.94 24.37
C THR A 598 7.08 -34.61 22.88
N VAL A 599 6.28 -33.62 22.50
CA VAL A 599 6.17 -33.16 21.11
C VAL A 599 6.71 -31.74 21.00
N ILE A 600 7.59 -31.51 20.03
CA ILE A 600 8.22 -30.22 19.76
C ILE A 600 7.80 -29.77 18.37
N PHE A 601 7.05 -28.67 18.26
CA PHE A 601 6.86 -28.00 16.98
C PHE A 601 7.93 -26.93 16.87
N ASN A 602 8.86 -27.10 15.91
CA ASN A 602 9.93 -26.15 15.63
C ASN A 602 9.65 -25.44 14.31
N LEU A 603 9.09 -24.23 14.42
CA LEU A 603 9.04 -23.28 13.33
C LEU A 603 10.45 -22.71 13.11
N SER A 604 11.05 -23.08 11.99
CA SER A 604 12.35 -22.61 11.53
C SER A 604 12.16 -21.40 10.62
N GLU A 605 12.45 -20.21 11.13
CA GLU A 605 12.24 -18.93 10.43
C GLU A 605 12.86 -18.97 9.03
N SER A 606 12.04 -18.62 8.03
CA SER A 606 12.36 -18.52 6.61
C SER A 606 13.03 -19.76 5.98
N PHE A 607 13.10 -20.91 6.68
CA PHE A 607 13.93 -22.04 6.28
C PHE A 607 13.42 -22.70 4.99
N SER A 608 14.22 -22.65 3.93
CA SER A 608 13.89 -23.23 2.63
C SER A 608 15.17 -23.55 1.84
N ASP A 609 15.17 -24.59 1.00
CA ASP A 609 16.29 -24.91 0.10
C ASP A 609 16.34 -23.96 -1.11
N PRO A 610 17.36 -23.06 -1.22
CA PRO A 610 17.46 -22.12 -2.33
C PRO A 610 17.62 -22.83 -3.68
N ASN A 611 18.16 -24.05 -3.71
CA ASN A 611 18.31 -24.81 -4.97
C ASN A 611 16.98 -25.25 -5.58
N ARG A 612 15.87 -25.18 -4.81
CA ARG A 612 14.52 -25.49 -5.30
C ARG A 612 13.89 -24.30 -6.03
N VAL A 613 14.40 -23.10 -5.80
CA VAL A 613 13.88 -21.86 -6.40
C VAL A 613 14.22 -21.83 -7.89
N PRO A 614 13.22 -21.69 -8.80
CA PRO A 614 13.48 -21.62 -10.23
C PRO A 614 14.46 -20.51 -10.58
N GLY A 615 15.53 -20.86 -11.31
CA GLY A 615 16.57 -19.93 -11.74
C GLY A 615 17.73 -19.75 -10.75
N VAL A 616 17.63 -20.27 -9.52
CA VAL A 616 18.74 -20.30 -8.56
C VAL A 616 19.57 -21.57 -8.73
N LYS A 617 20.90 -21.45 -8.64
CA LYS A 617 21.84 -22.57 -8.58
C LYS A 617 22.98 -22.20 -7.64
N LEU A 618 23.19 -22.99 -6.60
CA LEU A 618 24.32 -22.82 -5.68
C LEU A 618 25.49 -23.73 -6.07
N GLU A 619 26.70 -23.41 -5.58
CA GLU A 619 27.88 -24.26 -5.71
C GLU A 619 27.73 -25.60 -4.97
N SER A 620 27.10 -25.56 -3.79
CA SER A 620 26.84 -26.75 -2.96
C SER A 620 25.50 -26.64 -2.22
N THR A 621 24.95 -27.78 -1.79
CA THR A 621 23.70 -27.78 -1.01
C THR A 621 23.95 -27.26 0.41
N PRO A 622 23.21 -26.26 0.89
CA PRO A 622 23.42 -25.70 2.23
C PRO A 622 22.77 -26.54 3.34
N ILE A 623 21.84 -27.44 2.99
CA ILE A 623 21.06 -28.26 3.94
C ILE A 623 21.31 -29.78 3.85
N PRO A 624 22.57 -30.27 3.84
CA PRO A 624 22.86 -31.68 3.64
C PRO A 624 22.32 -32.58 4.76
N ALA A 625 22.31 -32.14 6.03
CA ALA A 625 21.84 -32.97 7.13
C ALA A 625 20.32 -33.14 7.11
N ILE A 626 19.56 -32.07 6.86
CA ILE A 626 18.09 -32.13 6.73
C ILE A 626 17.69 -33.03 5.57
N LYS A 627 18.35 -32.94 4.41
CA LYS A 627 18.08 -33.83 3.26
C LYS A 627 18.28 -35.30 3.61
N GLU A 628 19.37 -35.63 4.31
CA GLU A 628 19.64 -37.00 4.75
C GLU A 628 18.60 -37.48 5.77
N LEU A 629 18.20 -36.62 6.70
CA LEU A 629 17.14 -36.94 7.67
C LEU A 629 15.79 -37.17 7.00
N GLN A 630 15.39 -36.33 6.02
CA GLN A 630 14.15 -36.49 5.25
C GLN A 630 14.13 -37.79 4.45
N LYS A 631 15.27 -38.21 3.90
CA LYS A 631 15.38 -39.49 3.18
C LYS A 631 15.02 -40.67 4.09
N ASN A 632 15.51 -40.66 5.33
CA ASN A 632 15.36 -41.78 6.26
C ASN A 632 14.16 -41.67 7.24
N ASN A 633 13.48 -40.52 7.29
CA ASN A 633 12.36 -40.26 8.21
C ASN A 633 11.12 -39.73 7.48
N THR A 634 10.04 -39.46 8.21
CA THR A 634 8.86 -38.78 7.65
C THR A 634 9.23 -37.33 7.33
N GLY A 635 9.11 -36.93 6.07
CA GLY A 635 9.49 -35.60 5.62
C GLY A 635 9.20 -35.40 4.13
N GLY A 636 9.27 -34.14 3.71
CA GLY A 636 8.95 -33.70 2.35
C GLY A 636 8.90 -32.18 2.28
N VAL A 637 8.01 -31.64 1.45
CA VAL A 637 7.76 -30.19 1.37
C VAL A 637 6.43 -29.83 2.02
N MET A 638 6.40 -28.68 2.70
CA MET A 638 5.21 -28.03 3.20
C MET A 638 4.91 -26.83 2.31
N ILE A 639 3.67 -26.72 1.84
CA ILE A 639 3.22 -25.54 1.10
C ILE A 639 2.82 -24.46 2.09
N SER A 640 3.64 -23.42 2.17
CA SER A 640 3.37 -22.22 2.96
C SER A 640 2.17 -21.44 2.41
N SER A 641 1.45 -20.77 3.31
CA SER A 641 0.42 -19.77 2.95
C SER A 641 0.95 -18.32 3.04
N GLY A 642 2.27 -18.17 3.09
CA GLY A 642 2.99 -16.89 3.11
C GLY A 642 4.29 -16.95 2.30
N TYR A 643 4.76 -15.78 1.88
CA TYR A 643 6.02 -15.57 1.17
C TYR A 643 6.66 -14.29 1.70
N GLY A 644 7.92 -14.36 2.11
CA GLY A 644 8.63 -13.26 2.78
C GLY A 644 8.02 -12.81 4.11
N GLY A 645 7.09 -13.59 4.66
CA GLY A 645 6.36 -13.28 5.88
C GLY A 645 5.22 -14.28 6.14
N GLY A 646 4.51 -14.05 7.23
CA GLY A 646 3.31 -14.82 7.59
C GLY A 646 3.52 -15.86 8.70
N THR A 647 4.67 -15.86 9.37
CA THR A 647 5.07 -16.77 10.47
C THR A 647 3.92 -17.18 11.39
N ALA A 648 3.19 -16.21 11.97
CA ALA A 648 2.09 -16.48 12.91
C ALA A 648 0.88 -17.18 12.27
N ASN A 649 0.72 -17.08 10.96
CA ASN A 649 -0.34 -17.79 10.25
C ASN A 649 -0.01 -19.27 10.13
N MET A 650 1.22 -19.61 9.72
CA MET A 650 1.68 -20.99 9.71
C MET A 650 1.65 -21.57 11.12
N GLU A 651 2.12 -20.80 12.11
CA GLU A 651 2.03 -21.17 13.52
C GLU A 651 0.58 -21.44 13.96
N TYR A 652 -0.37 -20.55 13.65
CA TYR A 652 -1.79 -20.77 13.92
C TYR A 652 -2.32 -22.06 13.28
N MET A 653 -1.98 -22.31 12.01
CA MET A 653 -2.41 -23.53 11.29
C MET A 653 -1.84 -24.78 11.95
N THR A 654 -0.55 -24.78 12.31
CA THR A 654 0.08 -25.95 12.97
C THR A 654 -0.53 -26.22 14.35
N LEU A 655 -0.75 -25.18 15.16
CA LEU A 655 -1.28 -25.34 16.51
C LEU A 655 -2.76 -25.73 16.54
N THR A 656 -3.56 -25.23 15.59
CA THR A 656 -5.02 -25.45 15.61
C THR A 656 -5.50 -26.53 14.67
N GLY A 657 -4.77 -26.83 13.59
CA GLY A 657 -5.26 -27.67 12.50
C GLY A 657 -6.27 -26.95 11.57
N TYR A 658 -6.47 -25.64 11.72
CA TYR A 658 -7.33 -24.83 10.85
C TYR A 658 -6.53 -24.16 9.74
N SER A 659 -7.00 -24.27 8.49
CA SER A 659 -6.37 -23.59 7.36
C SER A 659 -6.81 -22.13 7.29
N ILE A 660 -5.84 -21.20 7.19
CA ILE A 660 -6.16 -19.78 6.99
C ILE A 660 -6.80 -19.50 5.64
N SER A 661 -6.64 -20.39 4.66
CA SER A 661 -7.21 -20.22 3.31
C SER A 661 -8.75 -20.27 3.31
N ASN A 662 -9.35 -20.77 4.40
CA ASN A 662 -10.79 -20.77 4.61
C ASN A 662 -11.31 -19.48 5.28
N PHE A 663 -10.44 -18.61 5.79
CA PHE A 663 -10.86 -17.36 6.43
C PHE A 663 -11.15 -16.26 5.41
N SER A 664 -11.82 -15.20 5.86
CA SER A 664 -12.05 -14.02 5.03
C SER A 664 -10.74 -13.26 4.76
N PRO A 665 -10.60 -12.60 3.60
CA PRO A 665 -9.52 -11.64 3.37
C PRO A 665 -9.43 -10.51 4.40
N THR A 666 -10.51 -10.22 5.12
CA THR A 666 -10.51 -9.24 6.23
C THR A 666 -9.84 -9.76 7.52
N LEU A 667 -9.46 -11.05 7.55
CA LEU A 667 -8.74 -11.70 8.65
C LEU A 667 -7.35 -12.22 8.21
N PRO A 668 -6.42 -11.35 7.79
CA PRO A 668 -5.08 -11.78 7.35
C PRO A 668 -4.21 -12.37 8.46
N VAL A 669 -4.44 -12.01 9.74
CA VAL A 669 -3.65 -12.49 10.89
C VAL A 669 -4.57 -12.94 12.03
N PRO A 670 -4.90 -14.25 12.12
CA PRO A 670 -5.80 -14.78 13.15
C PRO A 670 -5.37 -14.48 14.58
N TYR A 671 -4.07 -14.48 14.87
CA TYR A 671 -3.53 -14.19 16.20
C TYR A 671 -4.00 -12.84 16.74
N THR A 672 -3.86 -11.78 15.94
CA THR A 672 -4.20 -10.41 16.36
C THR A 672 -5.69 -10.09 16.23
N GLN A 673 -6.42 -10.80 15.36
CA GLN A 673 -7.78 -10.41 14.99
C GLN A 673 -8.88 -11.39 15.45
N LEU A 674 -8.54 -12.65 15.76
CA LEU A 674 -9.48 -13.72 16.11
C LEU A 674 -9.25 -14.29 17.51
N VAL A 675 -8.03 -14.72 17.84
CA VAL A 675 -7.74 -15.54 19.04
C VAL A 675 -8.25 -14.87 20.33
N GLY A 676 -7.93 -13.59 20.53
CA GLY A 676 -8.38 -12.84 21.70
C GLY A 676 -9.90 -12.59 21.79
N LYS A 677 -10.66 -12.82 20.71
CA LYS A 677 -12.13 -12.68 20.67
C LYS A 677 -12.84 -13.99 21.00
N LEU A 678 -12.16 -15.12 20.90
CA LEU A 678 -12.72 -16.43 21.20
C LEU A 678 -12.62 -16.73 22.69
N LYS A 679 -13.69 -17.27 23.28
CA LYS A 679 -13.68 -17.70 24.69
C LYS A 679 -12.87 -18.97 24.93
N VAL A 680 -12.81 -19.82 23.90
CA VAL A 680 -12.11 -21.11 23.91
C VAL A 680 -11.42 -21.21 22.56
N ASN A 681 -10.12 -21.51 22.57
CA ASN A 681 -9.28 -21.64 21.39
C ASN A 681 -8.73 -23.07 21.31
N PRO A 682 -9.46 -24.05 20.74
CA PRO A 682 -8.98 -25.42 20.66
C PRO A 682 -7.67 -25.51 19.89
N SER A 683 -6.72 -26.25 20.44
CA SER A 683 -5.40 -26.44 19.82
C SER A 683 -4.77 -27.76 20.24
N ILE A 684 -3.62 -28.10 19.65
CA ILE A 684 -2.81 -29.23 20.06
C ILE A 684 -2.38 -29.14 21.54
N VAL A 685 -2.32 -27.94 22.12
CA VAL A 685 -1.98 -27.72 23.53
C VAL A 685 -2.94 -28.50 24.44
N ASP A 686 -4.22 -28.60 24.08
CA ASP A 686 -5.24 -29.33 24.85
C ASP A 686 -4.97 -30.85 24.93
N SER A 687 -4.02 -31.38 24.17
CA SER A 687 -3.61 -32.80 24.19
C SER A 687 -2.53 -33.11 25.22
N PHE A 688 -2.08 -32.13 26.01
CA PHE A 688 -0.97 -32.24 26.96
C PHE A 688 -1.32 -31.57 28.29
N ASP A 689 -0.81 -32.12 29.39
CA ASP A 689 -0.98 -31.53 30.74
C ASP A 689 -0.02 -30.35 31.00
N HIS A 690 1.05 -30.25 30.20
CA HIS A 690 2.06 -29.17 30.32
C HIS A 690 2.52 -28.74 28.92
N ALA A 691 2.50 -27.45 28.66
CA ALA A 691 2.90 -26.85 27.39
C ALA A 691 3.70 -25.57 27.58
N VAL A 692 4.79 -25.41 26.83
CA VAL A 692 5.58 -24.17 26.84
C VAL A 692 5.86 -23.66 25.44
N ALA A 693 5.94 -22.34 25.32
CA ALA A 693 6.39 -21.66 24.11
C ALA A 693 7.79 -21.06 24.34
N ILE A 694 8.65 -21.14 23.33
CA ILE A 694 10.00 -20.57 23.35
C ILE A 694 10.18 -19.77 22.06
N HIS A 695 10.46 -18.48 22.19
CA HIS A 695 10.77 -17.59 21.07
C HIS A 695 11.93 -16.69 21.48
N PRO A 696 13.17 -16.91 20.98
CA PRO A 696 14.36 -16.16 21.40
C PRO A 696 14.41 -14.75 20.79
N TYR A 697 13.26 -14.06 20.76
CA TYR A 697 13.07 -12.71 20.28
C TYR A 697 11.96 -12.01 21.09
N LEU A 698 11.40 -10.90 20.60
CA LEU A 698 10.35 -10.13 21.27
C LEU A 698 9.00 -10.87 21.26
N GLY A 699 8.45 -11.14 22.44
CA GLY A 699 7.19 -11.89 22.58
C GLY A 699 5.92 -11.13 22.16
N THR A 700 5.98 -9.81 21.94
CA THR A 700 4.81 -9.00 21.60
C THR A 700 4.47 -9.02 20.11
N PHE A 701 5.39 -9.44 19.24
CA PHE A 701 5.11 -9.63 17.82
C PHE A 701 3.97 -10.64 17.63
N TYR A 702 3.06 -10.33 16.71
CA TYR A 702 1.83 -11.09 16.47
C TYR A 702 0.93 -11.28 17.71
N ASN A 703 1.09 -10.48 18.76
CA ASN A 703 0.38 -10.63 20.04
C ASN A 703 0.56 -12.02 20.71
N ARG A 704 1.74 -12.67 20.52
CA ARG A 704 2.02 -14.02 21.06
C ARG A 704 1.83 -14.10 22.58
N THR A 705 2.14 -13.04 23.34
CA THR A 705 1.90 -13.01 24.79
C THR A 705 0.44 -13.27 25.16
N SER A 706 -0.51 -12.64 24.46
CA SER A 706 -1.94 -12.87 24.72
C SER A 706 -2.40 -14.18 24.09
N VAL A 707 -1.91 -14.50 22.89
CA VAL A 707 -2.32 -15.69 22.13
C VAL A 707 -1.95 -16.97 22.87
N TYR A 708 -0.72 -17.10 23.36
CA TYR A 708 -0.29 -18.30 24.08
C TYR A 708 -1.02 -18.46 25.41
N GLN A 709 -1.36 -17.35 26.09
CA GLN A 709 -2.23 -17.41 27.26
C GLN A 709 -3.62 -17.96 26.90
N GLN A 710 -4.19 -17.52 25.77
CA GLN A 710 -5.51 -17.98 25.29
C GLN A 710 -5.52 -19.43 24.79
N PHE A 711 -4.38 -19.93 24.29
CA PHE A 711 -4.19 -21.35 23.95
C PHE A 711 -3.85 -22.23 25.16
N GLY A 712 -3.60 -21.65 26.33
CA GLY A 712 -3.35 -22.42 27.56
C GLY A 712 -1.90 -22.84 27.79
N PHE A 713 -0.91 -22.16 27.21
CA PHE A 713 0.50 -22.42 27.52
C PHE A 713 0.84 -22.03 28.97
N ASP A 714 1.54 -22.90 29.70
CA ASP A 714 1.95 -22.68 31.08
C ASP A 714 3.06 -21.63 31.20
N LYS A 715 4.00 -21.64 30.24
CA LYS A 715 5.13 -20.71 30.21
C LYS A 715 5.43 -20.26 28.79
N PHE A 716 5.79 -18.98 28.67
CA PHE A 716 6.33 -18.41 27.45
C PHE A 716 7.71 -17.77 27.71
N PHE A 717 8.75 -18.35 27.11
CA PHE A 717 10.13 -17.86 27.20
C PHE A 717 10.44 -16.95 26.01
N TYR A 718 10.79 -15.69 26.29
CA TYR A 718 11.15 -14.70 25.26
C TYR A 718 12.06 -13.60 25.83
N LEU A 719 12.65 -12.76 24.96
CA LEU A 719 13.55 -11.69 25.38
C LEU A 719 12.79 -10.62 26.19
N GLY A 720 13.26 -10.36 27.42
CA GLY A 720 12.63 -9.41 28.33
C GLY A 720 11.47 -9.98 29.16
N SER A 721 11.15 -11.28 29.03
CA SER A 721 10.09 -11.90 29.83
C SER A 721 10.55 -12.27 31.25
N LYS A 722 9.57 -12.55 32.13
CA LYS A 722 9.85 -13.15 33.46
C LYS A 722 10.50 -14.53 33.34
N ASN A 723 10.07 -15.33 32.37
CA ASN A 723 10.64 -16.64 32.04
C ASN A 723 11.78 -16.46 31.03
N ARG A 724 12.96 -16.03 31.50
CA ARG A 724 14.05 -15.56 30.63
C ARG A 724 14.58 -16.65 29.71
N ILE A 725 14.91 -16.25 28.47
CA ILE A 725 15.80 -16.99 27.58
C ILE A 725 17.20 -17.03 28.23
N ARG A 726 17.70 -18.23 28.55
CA ARG A 726 18.94 -18.43 29.32
C ARG A 726 20.19 -18.33 28.46
N HIS A 727 20.18 -19.01 27.33
CA HIS A 727 21.26 -18.92 26.34
C HIS A 727 20.92 -17.82 25.35
N GLN A 728 21.87 -16.94 25.02
CA GLN A 728 21.65 -15.76 24.16
C GLN A 728 22.83 -15.49 23.20
N SER A 729 23.43 -16.53 22.64
CA SER A 729 24.53 -16.36 21.68
C SER A 729 24.02 -16.06 20.27
N ARG A 730 24.78 -15.22 19.56
CA ARG A 730 24.58 -14.87 18.15
C ARG A 730 25.70 -15.48 17.29
N ILE A 731 25.53 -15.48 15.98
CA ILE A 731 26.58 -15.87 15.02
C ILE A 731 27.11 -14.59 14.39
N ASP A 732 28.43 -14.41 14.43
CA ASP A 732 29.13 -13.25 13.88
C ASP A 732 28.45 -11.92 14.27
N ASN A 733 28.08 -11.10 13.28
CA ASN A 733 27.48 -9.78 13.48
C ASN A 733 25.94 -9.79 13.43
N SER A 734 25.31 -10.97 13.30
CA SER A 734 23.86 -11.08 13.21
C SER A 734 23.18 -10.43 14.43
N PRO A 735 22.08 -9.68 14.24
CA PRO A 735 21.33 -9.10 15.35
C PRO A 735 20.49 -10.15 16.10
N TYR A 736 20.28 -11.33 15.50
CA TYR A 736 19.38 -12.36 16.01
C TYR A 736 20.10 -13.43 16.84
N LEU A 737 19.38 -14.03 17.79
CA LEU A 737 19.88 -15.18 18.54
C LEU A 737 19.88 -16.41 17.63
N SER A 738 20.93 -17.22 17.75
CA SER A 738 21.13 -18.38 16.88
C SER A 738 20.17 -19.54 17.16
N ASP A 739 19.94 -20.38 16.17
CA ASP A 739 19.08 -21.57 16.33
C ASP A 739 19.70 -22.58 17.29
N ARG A 740 21.04 -22.67 17.32
CA ARG A 740 21.77 -23.44 18.35
C ARG A 740 21.40 -22.98 19.76
N THR A 741 21.30 -21.66 19.96
CA THR A 741 20.87 -21.06 21.22
C THR A 741 19.41 -21.40 21.53
N ALA A 742 18.53 -21.35 20.52
CA ALA A 742 17.13 -21.72 20.65
C ALA A 742 16.96 -23.18 21.10
N TYR A 743 17.67 -24.12 20.46
CA TYR A 743 17.69 -25.54 20.83
C TYR A 743 18.28 -25.79 22.22
N GLN A 744 19.29 -25.03 22.65
CA GLN A 744 19.83 -25.17 24.00
C GLN A 744 18.79 -24.80 25.07
N ASN A 745 17.97 -23.78 24.84
CA ASN A 745 16.85 -23.44 25.73
C ASN A 745 15.77 -24.54 25.74
N VAL A 746 15.51 -25.20 24.61
CA VAL A 746 14.65 -26.40 24.56
C VAL A 746 15.25 -27.54 25.39
N LEU A 747 16.54 -27.82 25.27
CA LEU A 747 17.21 -28.86 26.07
C LEU A 747 17.13 -28.58 27.56
N ASP A 748 17.24 -27.32 27.98
CA ASP A 748 17.05 -26.91 29.37
C ASP A 748 15.60 -27.14 29.85
N GLN A 749 14.61 -26.79 29.02
CA GLN A 749 13.21 -27.11 29.31
C GLN A 749 13.01 -28.62 29.45
N LEU A 750 13.56 -29.40 28.51
CA LEU A 750 13.52 -30.86 28.53
C LEU A 750 14.15 -31.40 29.84
N LYS A 751 15.29 -30.87 30.29
CA LYS A 751 15.90 -31.28 31.56
C LYS A 751 15.02 -30.93 32.77
N SER A 752 14.38 -29.77 32.74
CA SER A 752 13.58 -29.24 33.86
C SER A 752 12.23 -29.94 34.05
N TYR A 753 11.63 -30.46 32.96
CA TYR A 753 10.34 -31.14 33.00
C TYR A 753 10.43 -32.49 32.28
N ARG A 754 10.33 -33.58 33.06
CA ARG A 754 10.61 -34.95 32.57
C ARG A 754 9.40 -35.70 32.01
N HIS A 755 8.17 -35.26 32.31
CA HIS A 755 6.93 -35.86 31.82
C HIS A 755 6.61 -35.43 30.37
N GLY A 756 5.54 -36.01 29.80
CA GLY A 756 5.03 -35.62 28.49
C GLY A 756 4.63 -34.14 28.46
N GLN A 757 4.98 -33.46 27.38
CA GLN A 757 4.78 -32.01 27.24
C GLN A 757 4.75 -31.58 25.78
N PHE A 758 4.12 -30.45 25.52
CA PHE A 758 4.21 -29.76 24.25
C PHE A 758 5.21 -28.60 24.32
N ILE A 759 6.09 -28.49 23.32
CA ILE A 759 7.01 -27.36 23.19
C ILE A 759 6.78 -26.72 21.82
N ASN A 760 6.34 -25.47 21.81
CA ASN A 760 6.29 -24.66 20.60
C ASN A 760 7.55 -23.78 20.53
N LEU A 761 8.46 -24.09 19.62
CA LEU A 761 9.70 -23.35 19.38
C LEU A 761 9.55 -22.53 18.09
N VAL A 762 9.71 -21.22 18.19
CA VAL A 762 9.71 -20.30 17.05
C VAL A 762 11.07 -19.61 16.99
N THR A 763 11.89 -19.96 16.01
CA THR A 763 13.24 -19.41 15.83
C THR A 763 13.24 -18.02 15.19
N MET A 764 14.41 -17.40 15.03
CA MET A 764 14.55 -16.04 14.47
C MET A 764 15.85 -15.85 13.66
N GLN A 765 16.77 -16.83 13.67
CA GLN A 765 18.13 -16.63 13.15
C GLN A 765 18.14 -16.21 11.68
N ASN A 766 17.32 -16.86 10.84
CA ASN A 766 17.35 -16.66 9.39
C ASN A 766 16.33 -15.59 8.94
N HIS A 767 16.02 -14.63 9.80
CA HIS A 767 15.10 -13.55 9.47
C HIS A 767 15.83 -12.44 8.71
N PHE A 768 15.13 -11.79 7.77
CA PHE A 768 15.67 -10.64 7.03
C PHE A 768 16.16 -9.50 7.96
N PRO A 769 17.11 -8.64 7.54
CA PRO A 769 17.65 -8.44 6.18
C PRO A 769 18.85 -9.34 5.83
N TYR A 770 19.08 -9.57 4.54
CA TYR A 770 20.16 -10.44 4.01
C TYR A 770 21.21 -9.66 3.19
N SER A 771 21.29 -8.34 3.35
CA SER A 771 22.18 -7.46 2.57
C SER A 771 23.23 -6.74 3.43
N ASP A 772 23.37 -7.14 4.69
CA ASP A 772 24.19 -6.45 5.68
C ASP A 772 25.54 -7.16 5.96
N ASN A 773 25.85 -8.27 5.25
CA ASN A 773 27.09 -9.04 5.39
C ASN A 773 27.36 -9.45 6.87
N TYR A 774 26.35 -10.00 7.53
CA TYR A 774 26.43 -10.39 8.93
C TYR A 774 27.39 -11.55 9.18
N TYR A 775 27.55 -12.45 8.20
CA TYR A 775 28.25 -13.71 8.36
C TYR A 775 29.58 -13.78 7.62
N ARG A 776 30.55 -14.43 8.26
CA ARG A 776 31.81 -14.82 7.66
C ARG A 776 31.62 -16.11 6.85
N HIS A 777 32.52 -16.37 5.90
CA HIS A 777 32.57 -17.61 5.10
C HIS A 777 31.45 -17.81 4.05
N LEU A 778 30.93 -16.74 3.46
CA LEU A 778 29.95 -16.79 2.36
C LEU A 778 30.39 -17.65 1.16
N ASN A 779 31.71 -17.79 0.97
CA ASN A 779 32.30 -18.41 -0.23
C ASN A 779 31.92 -19.88 -0.48
N ARG A 780 31.38 -20.61 0.51
CA ARG A 780 31.10 -22.06 0.38
C ARG A 780 29.74 -22.38 -0.24
N TYR A 781 28.80 -21.43 -0.18
CA TYR A 781 27.41 -21.62 -0.60
C TYR A 781 26.97 -20.55 -1.61
N ARG A 782 27.91 -20.06 -2.42
CA ARG A 782 27.62 -18.99 -3.38
C ARG A 782 26.62 -19.41 -4.45
N ALA A 783 25.80 -18.46 -4.86
CA ALA A 783 24.94 -18.54 -5.99
C ALA A 783 25.76 -18.43 -7.28
N VAL A 784 25.87 -19.55 -7.99
CA VAL A 784 26.43 -19.61 -9.35
C VAL A 784 25.50 -18.92 -10.34
N ARG A 785 24.20 -18.95 -10.08
CA ARG A 785 23.18 -18.33 -10.92
C ARG A 785 21.96 -17.96 -10.09
N VAL A 786 21.37 -16.82 -10.41
CA VAL A 786 20.06 -16.37 -9.88
C VAL A 786 19.19 -15.85 -11.03
N SER A 787 17.88 -15.78 -10.79
CA SER A 787 16.93 -15.13 -11.71
C SER A 787 17.19 -13.62 -11.83
N ALA A 788 16.81 -13.03 -12.98
CA ALA A 788 16.94 -11.60 -13.19
C ALA A 788 16.23 -10.79 -12.10
N GLY A 789 16.91 -9.79 -11.54
CA GLY A 789 16.41 -8.93 -10.47
C GLY A 789 16.64 -9.45 -9.04
N THR A 790 16.94 -10.74 -8.86
CA THR A 790 17.36 -11.29 -7.55
C THR A 790 18.81 -10.91 -7.28
N ASN A 791 19.11 -10.41 -6.08
CA ASN A 791 20.47 -10.10 -5.68
C ASN A 791 21.22 -11.39 -5.27
N PRO A 792 22.32 -11.78 -5.95
CA PRO A 792 23.07 -12.97 -5.57
C PRO A 792 23.66 -12.88 -4.15
N ASP A 793 24.06 -11.69 -3.68
CA ASP A 793 24.66 -11.54 -2.35
C ASP A 793 23.64 -11.86 -1.24
N GLU A 794 22.36 -11.48 -1.43
CA GLU A 794 21.27 -11.84 -0.51
C GLU A 794 21.01 -13.35 -0.49
N VAL A 795 21.20 -14.02 -1.62
CA VAL A 795 21.08 -15.48 -1.72
C VAL A 795 22.26 -16.17 -1.04
N ASP A 796 23.48 -15.64 -1.17
CA ASP A 796 24.69 -16.16 -0.53
C ASP A 796 24.59 -16.07 1.01
N GLU A 797 24.14 -14.91 1.51
CA GLU A 797 23.93 -14.66 2.93
C GLU A 797 22.86 -15.60 3.50
N PHE A 798 21.68 -15.66 2.87
CA PHE A 798 20.61 -16.58 3.27
C PHE A 798 21.05 -18.05 3.23
N SER A 799 21.79 -18.45 2.19
CA SER A 799 22.30 -19.82 2.03
C SER A 799 23.29 -20.21 3.13
N THR A 800 24.05 -19.24 3.65
CA THR A 800 24.98 -19.44 4.76
C THR A 800 24.22 -19.59 6.09
N GLU A 801 23.19 -18.77 6.32
CA GLU A 801 22.34 -18.85 7.51
C GLU A 801 21.64 -20.21 7.67
N ILE A 802 20.96 -20.66 6.61
CA ILE A 802 20.27 -21.96 6.63
C ILE A 802 21.24 -23.13 6.81
N HIS A 803 22.51 -23.00 6.41
CA HIS A 803 23.53 -24.00 6.71
C HIS A 803 23.88 -24.05 8.20
N TYR A 804 23.91 -22.91 8.89
CA TYR A 804 24.07 -22.91 10.35
C TYR A 804 22.88 -23.58 11.04
N THR A 805 21.65 -23.36 10.56
CA THR A 805 20.46 -24.09 11.04
C THR A 805 20.56 -25.59 10.78
N ASP A 806 20.98 -26.02 9.58
CA ASP A 806 21.17 -27.44 9.24
C ASP A 806 22.11 -28.15 10.23
N ASN A 807 23.23 -27.51 10.56
CA ASN A 807 24.17 -28.01 11.57
C ASN A 807 23.57 -28.02 12.98
N ALA A 808 22.82 -26.98 13.35
CA ALA A 808 22.18 -26.88 14.66
C ALA A 808 21.13 -27.99 14.85
N VAL A 809 20.32 -28.28 13.84
CA VAL A 809 19.34 -29.39 13.86
C VAL A 809 20.04 -30.73 13.98
N LYS A 810 21.11 -30.96 13.21
CA LYS A 810 21.92 -32.19 13.29
C LYS A 810 22.44 -32.42 14.72
N GLN A 811 22.96 -31.36 15.36
CA GLN A 811 23.44 -31.43 16.74
C GLN A 811 22.29 -31.67 17.74
N PHE A 812 21.18 -30.97 17.57
CA PHE A 812 20.01 -31.12 18.44
C PHE A 812 19.43 -32.53 18.39
N ILE A 813 19.31 -33.12 17.19
CA ILE A 813 18.87 -34.51 17.00
C ILE A 813 19.79 -35.49 17.74
N LYS A 814 21.11 -35.32 17.62
CA LYS A 814 22.09 -36.13 18.37
C LYS A 814 21.90 -36.01 19.88
N GLN A 815 21.55 -34.82 20.38
CA GLN A 815 21.33 -34.59 21.81
C GLN A 815 20.03 -35.22 22.31
N ILE A 816 18.90 -35.10 21.58
CA ILE A 816 17.62 -35.71 21.99
C ILE A 816 17.63 -37.24 21.87
N ASP A 817 18.46 -37.83 21.01
CA ASP A 817 18.68 -39.28 20.93
C ASP A 817 19.37 -39.84 22.17
N GLY A 818 20.12 -39.02 22.91
CA GLY A 818 20.72 -39.38 24.19
C GLY A 818 19.74 -39.36 25.37
N ILE A 819 18.47 -38.99 25.15
CA ILE A 819 17.46 -38.86 26.21
C ILE A 819 16.53 -40.08 26.20
N ASN A 820 16.49 -40.81 27.32
CA ASN A 820 15.68 -42.02 27.49
C ASN A 820 14.20 -41.74 27.82
N ARG A 821 13.54 -40.98 26.94
CA ARG A 821 12.08 -40.76 26.97
C ARG A 821 11.57 -40.37 25.58
N PRO A 822 10.26 -40.52 25.27
CA PRO A 822 9.79 -40.31 23.92
C PRO A 822 9.75 -38.82 23.57
N ILE A 823 10.57 -38.42 22.60
CA ILE A 823 10.62 -37.06 22.06
C ILE A 823 10.41 -37.13 20.56
N THR A 824 9.45 -36.37 20.03
CA THR A 824 9.23 -36.19 18.60
C THR A 824 9.25 -34.72 18.24
N ILE A 825 10.09 -34.34 17.27
CA ILE A 825 10.15 -32.99 16.71
C ILE A 825 9.48 -32.95 15.34
N VAL A 826 8.64 -31.95 15.13
CA VAL A 826 8.15 -31.51 13.82
C VAL A 826 8.91 -30.23 13.49
N PHE A 827 9.94 -30.36 12.66
CA PHE A 827 10.71 -29.25 12.11
C PHE A 827 10.07 -28.82 10.79
N TYR A 828 9.83 -27.52 10.61
CA TYR A 828 9.32 -26.99 9.34
C TYR A 828 9.80 -25.55 9.13
N GLY A 829 10.08 -25.20 7.87
CA GLY A 829 10.18 -23.80 7.45
C GLY A 829 8.81 -23.15 7.41
N ASP A 830 8.65 -21.91 7.84
CA ASP A 830 7.35 -21.23 7.76
C ASP A 830 7.07 -20.68 6.37
N HIS A 831 8.02 -19.97 5.76
CA HIS A 831 7.91 -19.43 4.39
C HIS A 831 9.29 -19.30 3.73
N LEU A 832 9.33 -19.01 2.43
CA LEU A 832 10.57 -18.56 1.77
C LEU A 832 10.87 -17.09 2.12
N PRO A 833 12.13 -16.65 2.05
CA PRO A 833 12.49 -15.23 2.15
C PRO A 833 12.00 -14.44 0.93
N GLY A 834 11.64 -13.16 1.16
CA GLY A 834 11.11 -12.25 0.13
C GLY A 834 12.14 -11.70 -0.87
N ILE A 835 13.29 -12.35 -1.01
CA ILE A 835 14.43 -11.88 -1.82
C ILE A 835 14.32 -12.26 -3.30
N TYR A 836 13.59 -13.33 -3.64
CA TYR A 836 13.51 -13.82 -5.02
C TYR A 836 12.54 -12.96 -5.86
N LYS A 837 13.00 -12.47 -7.02
CA LYS A 837 12.23 -11.62 -7.95
C LYS A 837 11.59 -12.42 -9.10
N ASN A 838 11.21 -13.66 -8.81
CA ASN A 838 10.52 -14.54 -9.74
C ASN A 838 9.08 -14.10 -10.02
N ASP A 839 8.50 -14.58 -11.12
CA ASP A 839 7.09 -14.33 -11.45
C ASP A 839 6.19 -15.28 -10.65
N MET A 840 5.40 -14.75 -9.71
CA MET A 840 4.48 -15.54 -8.88
C MET A 840 3.45 -16.34 -9.68
N ALA A 841 3.00 -15.84 -10.84
CA ALA A 841 2.02 -16.57 -11.65
C ALA A 841 2.62 -17.82 -12.31
N ARG A 842 3.95 -17.89 -12.44
CA ARG A 842 4.66 -19.02 -13.03
C ARG A 842 5.32 -19.91 -11.98
N ASP A 843 6.00 -19.28 -11.03
CA ASP A 843 6.87 -19.94 -10.06
C ASP A 843 6.25 -20.02 -8.66
N GLY A 844 5.00 -19.54 -8.48
CA GLY A 844 4.33 -19.36 -7.20
C GLY A 844 4.32 -20.59 -6.30
N VAL A 845 3.94 -21.76 -6.82
CA VAL A 845 3.99 -23.02 -6.04
C VAL A 845 5.38 -23.29 -5.50
N LYS A 846 6.43 -23.15 -6.32
CA LYS A 846 7.82 -23.37 -5.90
C LYS A 846 8.29 -22.35 -4.88
N LEU A 847 7.78 -21.12 -4.96
CA LEU A 847 8.08 -20.07 -4.00
C LEU A 847 7.36 -20.24 -2.65
N HIS A 848 6.49 -21.24 -2.52
CA HIS A 848 5.81 -21.60 -1.28
C HIS A 848 6.22 -22.99 -0.77
N GLU A 849 7.15 -23.70 -1.44
CA GLU A 849 7.64 -25.02 -1.00
C GLU A 849 8.76 -24.87 0.04
N THR A 850 8.43 -25.06 1.32
CA THR A 850 9.40 -25.10 2.44
C THR A 850 9.69 -26.54 2.86
N GLU A 851 10.82 -26.81 3.50
CA GLU A 851 11.15 -28.14 4.02
C GLU A 851 10.40 -28.44 5.33
N TYR A 852 9.97 -29.70 5.49
CA TYR A 852 9.58 -30.22 6.80
C TYR A 852 10.14 -31.61 7.08
N LEU A 853 10.28 -31.93 8.36
CA LEU A 853 10.79 -33.20 8.88
C LEU A 853 10.08 -33.52 10.20
N ILE A 854 9.61 -34.76 10.33
CA ILE A 854 9.16 -35.33 11.61
C ILE A 854 10.17 -36.38 12.06
N TYR A 855 10.81 -36.14 13.19
CA TYR A 855 11.81 -37.02 13.77
C TYR A 855 11.43 -37.44 15.18
N SER A 856 11.26 -38.75 15.40
CA SER A 856 11.11 -39.34 16.73
C SER A 856 12.46 -39.86 17.19
N ASN A 857 12.89 -39.52 18.40
CA ASN A 857 14.19 -39.96 18.93
C ASN A 857 14.29 -41.49 19.09
N LYS A 858 15.50 -42.00 19.33
CA LYS A 858 15.78 -43.44 19.48
C LYS A 858 14.83 -44.10 20.49
N TYR A 859 14.57 -43.45 21.62
CA TYR A 859 13.65 -43.97 22.63
C TYR A 859 12.20 -44.06 22.11
N ALA A 860 11.66 -43.00 21.52
CA ALA A 860 10.31 -43.00 20.95
C ALA A 860 10.11 -44.11 19.91
N ARG A 861 11.09 -44.32 19.02
CA ARG A 861 11.05 -45.39 18.02
C ARG A 861 11.03 -46.78 18.64
N ALA A 862 11.83 -47.00 19.69
CA ALA A 862 11.79 -48.25 20.46
C ALA A 862 10.45 -48.48 21.19
N HIS A 863 9.66 -47.42 21.40
CA HIS A 863 8.37 -47.43 22.08
C HIS A 863 7.19 -47.15 21.13
N GLY A 864 7.32 -47.64 19.88
CA GLY A 864 6.20 -47.72 18.94
C GLY A 864 6.04 -46.55 17.98
N ALA A 865 6.85 -45.48 18.07
CA ALA A 865 6.86 -44.44 17.04
C ALA A 865 7.42 -45.00 15.72
N LYS A 866 6.76 -44.70 14.59
CA LYS A 866 7.10 -45.26 13.28
C LYS A 866 7.08 -44.20 12.18
N ASN A 867 8.16 -44.15 11.41
CA ASN A 867 8.24 -43.37 10.18
C ASN A 867 7.25 -43.91 9.14
N PHE A 868 6.66 -43.01 8.35
CA PHE A 868 5.80 -43.32 7.22
C PHE A 868 6.12 -42.44 6.00
N LYS A 869 5.81 -42.93 4.80
CA LYS A 869 6.09 -42.26 3.51
C LYS A 869 4.84 -41.98 2.66
N GLN A 870 3.68 -42.48 3.07
CA GLN A 870 2.43 -42.26 2.35
C GLN A 870 1.89 -40.86 2.63
N ASN A 871 1.55 -40.12 1.57
CA ASN A 871 1.01 -38.75 1.62
C ASN A 871 1.96 -37.75 2.31
N THR A 872 3.27 -37.96 2.22
CA THR A 872 4.28 -37.09 2.86
C THR A 872 5.02 -36.22 1.86
N ALA A 873 4.78 -36.36 0.56
CA ALA A 873 5.52 -35.62 -0.45
C ALA A 873 5.26 -34.11 -0.35
N VAL A 874 3.98 -33.73 -0.30
CA VAL A 874 3.52 -32.35 -0.19
C VAL A 874 2.44 -32.26 0.88
N VAL A 875 2.64 -31.41 1.89
CA VAL A 875 1.71 -31.25 3.02
C VAL A 875 1.40 -29.78 3.31
N SER A 876 0.40 -29.53 4.14
CA SER A 876 0.03 -28.20 4.63
C SER A 876 0.42 -28.05 6.11
N PRO A 877 0.63 -26.82 6.61
CA PRO A 877 0.89 -26.59 8.03
C PRO A 877 -0.18 -27.21 8.96
N ASN A 878 -1.45 -27.19 8.55
CA ASN A 878 -2.57 -27.75 9.32
C ASN A 878 -2.58 -29.28 9.43
N ASP A 879 -1.70 -29.99 8.72
CA ASP A 879 -1.65 -31.45 8.72
C ASP A 879 -0.82 -32.00 9.90
N PHE A 880 0.05 -31.18 10.51
CA PHE A 880 1.04 -31.66 11.48
C PHE A 880 0.46 -32.27 12.76
N ILE A 881 -0.73 -31.85 13.22
CA ILE A 881 -1.39 -32.49 14.37
C ILE A 881 -1.72 -33.96 14.05
N ALA A 882 -2.26 -34.23 12.85
CA ALA A 882 -2.58 -35.58 12.43
C ALA A 882 -1.31 -36.41 12.17
N MET A 883 -0.31 -35.80 11.53
CA MET A 883 0.94 -36.45 11.21
C MET A 883 1.74 -36.82 12.46
N VAL A 884 1.83 -35.93 13.46
CA VAL A 884 2.56 -36.23 14.70
C VAL A 884 1.87 -37.34 15.48
N ALA A 885 0.54 -37.33 15.58
CA ALA A 885 -0.21 -38.41 16.22
C ALA A 885 0.03 -39.76 15.51
N LYS A 886 0.10 -39.75 14.17
CA LYS A 886 0.43 -40.94 13.36
C LYS A 886 1.85 -41.42 13.61
N GLN A 887 2.83 -40.51 13.58
CA GLN A 887 4.24 -40.81 13.82
C GLN A 887 4.45 -41.42 15.21
N THR A 888 3.88 -40.83 16.25
CA THR A 888 4.03 -41.27 17.65
C THR A 888 3.18 -42.49 17.98
N ASN A 889 2.42 -43.02 17.02
CA ASN A 889 1.45 -44.09 17.22
C ASN A 889 0.43 -43.79 18.33
N SER A 890 0.08 -42.51 18.48
CA SER A 890 -0.82 -42.04 19.53
C SER A 890 -2.29 -42.12 19.12
N LYS A 891 -3.18 -42.40 20.08
CA LYS A 891 -4.63 -42.35 19.88
C LYS A 891 -5.08 -40.93 19.54
N VAL A 892 -6.19 -40.85 18.81
CA VAL A 892 -6.78 -39.60 18.33
C VAL A 892 -8.19 -39.41 18.87
N ASN A 893 -8.58 -38.17 19.14
CA ASN A 893 -9.97 -37.80 19.38
C ASN A 893 -10.73 -37.59 18.05
N TRP A 894 -12.02 -37.24 18.10
CA TRP A 894 -12.83 -37.07 16.89
C TRP A 894 -12.31 -35.95 15.98
N TYR A 895 -11.77 -34.87 16.53
CA TYR A 895 -11.27 -33.74 15.76
C TYR A 895 -9.94 -34.09 15.07
N GLN A 896 -9.03 -34.73 15.79
CA GLN A 896 -7.79 -35.27 15.24
C GLN A 896 -8.06 -36.36 14.18
N ALA A 897 -9.15 -37.13 14.30
CA ALA A 897 -9.58 -38.06 13.25
C ALA A 897 -10.10 -37.34 11.99
N LEU A 898 -10.81 -36.22 12.13
CA LEU A 898 -11.15 -35.35 11.00
C LEU A 898 -9.88 -34.80 10.34
N LEU A 899 -8.93 -34.27 11.11
CA LEU A 899 -7.65 -33.79 10.59
C LEU A 899 -6.85 -34.90 9.91
N THR A 900 -6.90 -36.14 10.44
CA THR A 900 -6.29 -37.31 9.79
C THR A 900 -6.94 -37.59 8.44
N ALA A 901 -8.27 -37.51 8.33
CA ALA A 901 -8.94 -37.66 7.04
C ALA A 901 -8.59 -36.54 6.06
N VAL A 902 -8.49 -35.28 6.52
CA VAL A 902 -8.05 -34.13 5.72
C VAL A 902 -6.65 -34.37 5.16
N PHE A 903 -5.68 -34.65 6.02
CA PHE A 903 -4.31 -34.97 5.65
C PHE A 903 -4.21 -36.15 4.66
N GLU A 904 -4.96 -37.24 4.89
CA GLU A 904 -4.80 -38.45 4.08
C GLU A 904 -5.54 -38.44 2.75
N LYS A 905 -6.51 -37.51 2.56
CA LYS A 905 -7.44 -37.58 1.42
C LYS A 905 -7.58 -36.28 0.64
N LEU A 906 -7.25 -35.13 1.20
CA LEU A 906 -7.24 -33.87 0.47
C LEU A 906 -5.82 -33.54 0.01
N PRO A 907 -5.64 -32.87 -1.14
CA PRO A 907 -4.36 -32.26 -1.47
C PRO A 907 -4.02 -31.15 -0.46
N ALA A 908 -2.74 -30.79 -0.36
CA ALA A 908 -2.27 -29.76 0.54
C ALA A 908 -2.94 -28.41 0.24
N MET A 909 -3.36 -27.68 1.26
CA MET A 909 -4.07 -26.41 1.14
C MET A 909 -3.12 -25.24 1.38
N ALA A 910 -3.22 -24.23 0.52
CA ALA A 910 -2.49 -22.98 0.68
C ALA A 910 -3.35 -21.77 0.29
N LYS A 911 -2.92 -20.59 0.71
CA LYS A 911 -3.54 -19.31 0.39
C LYS A 911 -2.90 -18.73 -0.87
N ASP A 912 -3.68 -18.70 -1.97
CA ASP A 912 -3.44 -17.92 -3.20
C ASP A 912 -1.96 -17.82 -3.62
N VAL A 913 -1.36 -18.97 -3.97
CA VAL A 913 0.09 -19.10 -4.19
C VAL A 913 0.57 -18.44 -5.49
N GLU A 914 -0.36 -18.08 -6.38
CA GLU A 914 -0.09 -17.38 -7.65
C GLU A 914 -0.41 -15.87 -7.58
N ALA A 915 -0.76 -15.33 -6.41
CA ALA A 915 -1.16 -13.93 -6.25
C ALA A 915 -0.05 -12.95 -6.64
N LYS A 916 -0.43 -11.90 -7.39
CA LYS A 916 0.44 -10.76 -7.68
C LYS A 916 0.43 -9.75 -6.51
N GLY A 917 1.51 -9.68 -5.74
CA GLY A 917 1.69 -8.71 -4.65
C GLY A 917 2.06 -9.36 -3.31
N ASP A 918 1.93 -8.61 -2.21
CA ASP A 918 2.20 -9.14 -0.86
C ASP A 918 1.09 -10.11 -0.42
N VAL A 919 1.43 -11.40 -0.43
CA VAL A 919 0.56 -12.53 -0.05
C VAL A 919 0.14 -12.51 1.43
N ASN A 920 0.83 -11.71 2.26
CA ASN A 920 0.55 -11.60 3.69
C ASN A 920 -0.48 -10.52 4.02
N THR A 921 -0.96 -9.77 3.03
CA THR A 921 -1.95 -8.69 3.24
C THR A 921 -3.40 -9.19 3.10
N ALA A 922 -4.35 -8.31 3.48
CA ALA A 922 -5.79 -8.49 3.26
C ALA A 922 -6.19 -8.63 1.77
N ARG A 923 -5.24 -8.42 0.83
CA ARG A 923 -5.44 -8.55 -0.63
C ARG A 923 -5.41 -9.97 -1.16
N ALA A 924 -4.80 -10.88 -0.43
CA ALA A 924 -4.39 -12.17 -0.98
C ALA A 924 -5.24 -13.37 -0.56
N VAL A 925 -6.40 -13.19 0.08
CA VAL A 925 -7.31 -14.34 0.30
C VAL A 925 -8.39 -14.32 -0.77
N ALA A 926 -8.00 -14.53 -2.04
CA ALA A 926 -8.99 -14.66 -3.11
C ALA A 926 -9.64 -16.05 -3.10
N HIS A 927 -8.88 -17.11 -2.78
CA HIS A 927 -9.33 -18.50 -2.78
C HIS A 927 -8.34 -19.44 -2.06
N THR A 928 -8.77 -20.69 -1.82
CA THR A 928 -7.89 -21.79 -1.39
C THR A 928 -7.31 -22.49 -2.61
N ASP A 929 -5.99 -22.60 -2.66
CA ASP A 929 -5.28 -23.43 -3.61
C ASP A 929 -5.04 -24.83 -3.04
N PHE A 930 -5.16 -25.83 -3.91
CA PHE A 930 -4.85 -27.21 -3.56
C PHE A 930 -3.64 -27.67 -4.35
N VAL A 931 -2.62 -28.20 -3.69
CA VAL A 931 -1.40 -28.73 -4.31
C VAL A 931 -1.33 -30.22 -4.04
N ASN A 932 -1.25 -31.03 -5.11
CA ASN A 932 -1.13 -32.48 -4.98
C ASN A 932 0.30 -32.94 -4.68
N ASP A 933 0.49 -34.25 -4.44
CA ASP A 933 1.79 -34.85 -4.15
C ASP A 933 2.85 -34.66 -5.25
N GLN A 934 2.45 -34.26 -6.46
CA GLN A 934 3.36 -33.94 -7.57
C GLN A 934 3.77 -32.46 -7.61
N GLY A 935 3.31 -31.64 -6.66
CA GLY A 935 3.54 -30.20 -6.66
C GLY A 935 2.73 -29.45 -7.72
N LYS A 936 1.59 -30.01 -8.16
CA LYS A 936 0.71 -29.36 -9.15
C LYS A 936 -0.56 -28.80 -8.51
N LEU A 937 -0.97 -27.63 -8.97
CA LEU A 937 -2.23 -27.01 -8.59
C LEU A 937 -3.43 -27.83 -9.08
N VAL A 938 -4.40 -27.98 -8.19
CA VAL A 938 -5.67 -28.66 -8.40
C VAL A 938 -6.78 -27.69 -8.05
N LYS A 939 -7.69 -27.45 -8.98
CA LYS A 939 -8.87 -26.60 -8.70
C LYS A 939 -9.86 -27.36 -7.80
N GLU A 940 -10.54 -26.66 -6.89
CA GLU A 940 -11.57 -27.26 -6.02
C GLU A 940 -12.65 -28.01 -6.84
N GLY A 941 -13.01 -27.49 -8.01
CA GLY A 941 -13.94 -28.12 -8.94
C GLY A 941 -13.53 -29.53 -9.39
N ASN A 942 -12.23 -29.84 -9.40
CA ASN A 942 -11.66 -31.11 -9.82
C ASN A 942 -11.57 -32.14 -8.68
N LEU A 943 -11.90 -31.76 -7.44
CA LEU A 943 -11.96 -32.71 -6.33
C LEU A 943 -13.09 -33.73 -6.54
N ILE A 944 -12.82 -35.00 -6.19
CA ILE A 944 -13.84 -36.05 -6.27
C ILE A 944 -14.94 -35.83 -5.22
N LYS A 945 -16.10 -36.46 -5.39
CA LYS A 945 -17.27 -36.29 -4.50
C LYS A 945 -16.93 -36.51 -3.02
N GLN A 946 -16.11 -37.51 -2.70
CA GLN A 946 -15.69 -37.80 -1.33
C GLN A 946 -14.79 -36.69 -0.74
N GLN A 947 -13.88 -36.15 -1.54
CA GLN A 947 -13.02 -35.02 -1.14
C GLN A 947 -13.83 -33.75 -0.92
N LYS A 948 -14.76 -33.42 -1.81
CA LYS A 948 -15.67 -32.27 -1.64
C LYS A 948 -16.49 -32.38 -0.35
N GLN A 949 -17.00 -33.57 -0.03
CA GLN A 949 -17.74 -33.80 1.21
C GLN A 949 -16.86 -33.64 2.45
N LEU A 950 -15.63 -34.13 2.41
CA LEU A 950 -14.66 -33.99 3.49
C LEU A 950 -14.24 -32.52 3.69
N LEU A 951 -13.96 -31.80 2.60
CA LEU A 951 -13.67 -30.37 2.62
C LEU A 951 -14.84 -29.58 3.22
N GLN A 952 -16.08 -29.94 2.89
CA GLN A 952 -17.27 -29.33 3.48
C GLN A 952 -17.37 -29.61 4.98
N ASP A 953 -17.13 -30.84 5.43
CA ASP A 953 -17.13 -31.18 6.86
C ASP A 953 -16.06 -30.38 7.60
N TYR A 954 -14.86 -30.27 7.02
CA TYR A 954 -13.75 -29.49 7.57
C TYR A 954 -14.09 -28.00 7.70
N ARG A 955 -14.60 -27.37 6.64
CA ARG A 955 -15.05 -25.97 6.64
C ARG A 955 -16.17 -25.72 7.64
N LEU A 956 -17.12 -26.65 7.78
CA LEU A 956 -18.21 -26.55 8.77
C LEU A 956 -17.68 -26.58 10.22
N VAL A 957 -16.73 -27.47 10.53
CA VAL A 957 -16.12 -27.54 11.86
C VAL A 957 -15.29 -26.29 12.16
N GLN A 958 -14.45 -25.86 11.20
CA GLN A 958 -13.66 -24.65 11.35
C GLN A 958 -14.57 -23.42 11.55
N TYR A 959 -15.64 -23.28 10.75
CA TYR A 959 -16.63 -22.21 10.92
C TYR A 959 -17.30 -22.28 12.29
N ASP A 960 -17.78 -23.46 12.72
CA ASP A 960 -18.50 -23.62 13.99
C ASP A 960 -17.68 -23.14 15.19
N VAL A 961 -16.40 -23.51 15.23
CA VAL A 961 -15.47 -23.17 16.32
C VAL A 961 -15.10 -21.68 16.30
N THR A 962 -14.82 -21.13 15.11
CA THR A 962 -14.29 -19.77 14.97
C THR A 962 -15.42 -18.72 14.89
N ALA A 963 -16.26 -18.79 13.85
CA ALA A 963 -17.25 -17.77 13.54
C ALA A 963 -18.67 -18.11 14.05
N GLY A 964 -19.02 -19.39 14.11
CA GLY A 964 -20.39 -19.89 14.27
C GLY A 964 -20.97 -19.86 15.70
N LYS A 965 -21.78 -20.86 16.02
CA LYS A 965 -22.50 -21.06 17.29
C LYS A 965 -21.82 -22.04 18.25
N LYS A 966 -20.66 -22.60 17.88
CA LYS A 966 -19.78 -23.39 18.77
C LYS A 966 -20.44 -24.67 19.27
N TYR A 967 -21.23 -25.35 18.44
CA TYR A 967 -21.93 -26.58 18.80
C TYR A 967 -20.98 -27.75 19.13
N THR A 968 -19.80 -27.76 18.51
CA THR A 968 -18.81 -28.84 18.63
C THR A 968 -17.86 -28.70 19.82
N LEU A 969 -17.70 -27.50 20.39
CA LEU A 969 -16.71 -27.24 21.45
C LEU A 969 -16.85 -28.17 22.67
N LYS A 970 -18.09 -28.48 23.07
CA LYS A 970 -18.37 -29.37 24.20
C LYS A 970 -17.90 -30.82 24.00
N TYR A 971 -17.54 -31.20 22.77
CA TYR A 971 -17.06 -32.54 22.44
C TYR A 971 -15.53 -32.59 22.23
N LEU A 972 -14.82 -31.45 22.32
CA LEU A 972 -13.36 -31.38 22.14
C LEU A 972 -12.57 -31.71 23.41
N LYS A 973 -13.23 -31.73 24.57
CA LYS A 973 -12.65 -32.14 25.85
C LYS A 973 -12.69 -33.66 26.03
#